data_AF-A0A970GXF8-F1
#
_entry.id   AF-A0A970GXF8-F1
#
_cell.length_a   1.000
_cell.length_b   1.000
_cell.length_c   1.000
_cell.angle_alpha   90.00
_cell.angle_beta   90.00
_cell.angle_gamma   90.00
#
_symmetry.space_group_name_H-M   'P 1'
#
loop_
_entity.id
_entity.type
_entity.pdbx_description
1 polymer ?
#
loop_
_entity_poly.entity_id
_entity_poly.type
_entity_poly.pdbx_seq_one_letter_code
_entity_poly.pdbx_strand_id
1 'polypeptide(L)'
;MATASGHHDYHRHDILRDVATPQLYRANAFRVLGLSVTVDGAEMNRQQKKLKMLEKLGGAATQNHSGALPHTPPPDAEELRKAGQRLHDMQSRIVDELFWFWPSDHRNGDVDAAYKAAGEGRLRDAHQLWCQQKEQPATEAVAVHNLAVLHHALALDIEHASLNGNGGDEPADPKVQARRDKYWAVALEHWAHFADSESGWSYILSRAEALDDPRLTSGFVRRLRQSLPEAILSINVNLAVRAAKRGDVDEAKRHLLYVRNSGLDLHLAASLLEREASPLVEQVRRICEPVADRSKASPETANELAKSVLGDCQVLLTGIRAILGKEHHLRQTAFDLVASTVRGCMIDYGNATEDWNGCVPLLKHAAGLALDEGLQARLREDVEQVQKNQAEEKHVEELKQAVTADRVYAVTIHGGQIRMANLCTCCLGPATQEQPVSYEWEETRGISRYKRSLSFKFPICNACLQHQAEYSRKRAVLVLLAAGISIGIAYLVAGGIEKPEWLHFVLGGGALTLVLAFIFSAMIRLRVLPEEHACRDQAVEMPKASDSHVVFRFHNPLYAEAFAHSNGVSVTTRQMTKPTRGSYILAGKGAVLSLIVAVILGGIGQSIIYAVKEDSWQRGPSQPTRSYSPPRSSTPSPTYTPPRQSTPSRSYSGLSNRIDAGKARARALESEISQMDSQLESLSSSIGRYQREIEGYERQAQSGLRVNQYSYEQALANHNRLVEQYNALLVRRNAKYSQYEQEIDSVNDMVNRYNRGER
;
A
#
# COMPACT_ATOMS: atom_id res chain seq x y z
N MET A 1 21.89 24.57 -51.12
CA MET A 1 22.43 25.12 -49.84
C MET A 1 22.59 23.98 -48.85
N ALA A 2 23.40 24.16 -47.80
CA ALA A 2 23.94 23.05 -47.03
C ALA A 2 22.90 22.27 -46.21
N THR A 3 22.95 20.94 -46.27
CA THR A 3 22.34 20.03 -45.30
C THR A 3 23.30 19.84 -44.12
N ALA A 4 22.90 20.27 -42.93
CA ALA A 4 23.66 20.00 -41.71
C ALA A 4 23.51 18.52 -41.32
N SER A 5 24.56 17.72 -41.47
CA SER A 5 24.60 16.34 -41.03
C SER A 5 24.73 16.26 -39.50
N GLY A 6 23.64 15.89 -38.83
CA GLY A 6 23.63 15.67 -37.39
C GLY A 6 24.67 14.65 -36.98
N HIS A 7 25.63 15.06 -36.14
CA HIS A 7 26.59 14.14 -35.54
C HIS A 7 25.89 13.28 -34.47
N HIS A 8 25.46 12.08 -34.86
CA HIS A 8 25.39 10.95 -33.94
C HIS A 8 26.79 10.36 -33.78
N ASP A 9 27.67 11.09 -33.10
CA ASP A 9 28.97 10.54 -32.67
C ASP A 9 28.70 9.60 -31.48
N TYR A 10 29.06 8.32 -31.63
CA TYR A 10 28.89 7.33 -30.56
C TYR A 10 29.70 7.76 -29.34
N HIS A 11 29.15 7.58 -28.13
CA HIS A 11 29.84 7.89 -26.87
C HIS A 11 31.23 7.24 -26.80
N ARG A 12 32.27 8.03 -27.11
CA ARG A 12 33.64 7.72 -26.69
C ARG A 12 33.65 7.79 -25.17
N HIS A 13 33.99 6.67 -24.54
CA HIS A 13 34.11 6.50 -23.09
C HIS A 13 34.87 7.69 -22.47
N ASP A 14 34.18 8.45 -21.62
CA ASP A 14 34.65 9.72 -21.10
C ASP A 14 35.30 9.51 -19.74
N ILE A 15 36.60 9.21 -19.80
CA ILE A 15 37.46 8.84 -18.66
C ILE A 15 37.38 9.77 -17.44
N LEU A 16 36.94 11.03 -17.60
CA LEU A 16 36.69 11.91 -16.47
C LEU A 16 35.45 11.49 -15.66
N ARG A 17 34.36 11.08 -16.32
CA ARG A 17 33.12 10.64 -15.65
C ARG A 17 33.35 9.40 -14.80
N ASP A 18 34.20 8.48 -15.28
CA ASP A 18 34.48 7.22 -14.61
C ASP A 18 35.31 7.40 -13.32
N VAL A 19 36.17 8.43 -13.24
CA VAL A 19 36.93 8.77 -12.03
C VAL A 19 36.20 9.74 -11.11
N ALA A 20 35.24 10.51 -11.63
CA ALA A 20 34.47 11.58 -10.98
C ALA A 20 33.47 11.08 -9.93
N THR A 21 34.00 10.43 -8.92
CA THR A 21 33.31 9.79 -7.81
C THR A 21 33.71 10.48 -6.49
N PRO A 22 32.96 10.29 -5.40
CA PRO A 22 33.40 10.73 -4.06
C PRO A 22 34.70 10.06 -3.57
N GLN A 23 35.22 9.09 -4.32
CA GLN A 23 36.47 8.40 -4.08
C GLN A 23 37.66 9.06 -4.81
N LEU A 24 37.43 10.03 -5.71
CA LEU A 24 38.41 10.63 -6.64
C LEU A 24 39.84 10.75 -6.10
N TYR A 25 40.06 11.60 -5.09
CA TYR A 25 41.42 11.83 -4.55
C TYR A 25 41.97 10.67 -3.73
N ARG A 26 41.13 9.73 -3.26
CA ARG A 26 41.57 8.51 -2.57
C ARG A 26 41.88 7.37 -3.55
N ALA A 27 41.31 7.39 -4.75
CA ALA A 27 41.64 6.49 -5.85
C ALA A 27 42.82 6.99 -6.71
N ASN A 28 43.16 8.28 -6.59
CA ASN A 28 44.26 8.92 -7.33
C ASN A 28 45.59 8.19 -7.10
N ALA A 29 46.21 7.72 -8.18
CA ALA A 29 47.36 6.85 -8.07
C ALA A 29 48.62 7.53 -7.48
N PHE A 30 48.80 8.84 -7.67
CA PHE A 30 49.92 9.59 -7.07
C PHE A 30 49.77 9.70 -5.55
N ARG A 31 48.55 9.92 -5.05
CA ARG A 31 48.26 9.91 -3.60
C ARG A 31 48.51 8.54 -2.99
N VAL A 32 47.94 7.50 -3.58
CA VAL A 32 48.02 6.11 -3.08
C VAL A 32 49.48 5.61 -3.05
N LEU A 33 50.26 5.90 -4.09
CA LEU A 33 51.65 5.46 -4.21
C LEU A 33 52.67 6.38 -3.51
N GLY A 34 52.26 7.57 -3.06
CA GLY A 34 53.16 8.59 -2.50
C GLY A 34 54.18 9.12 -3.50
N LEU A 35 53.77 9.35 -4.75
CA LEU A 35 54.66 9.75 -5.86
C LEU A 35 54.42 11.20 -6.32
N SER A 36 55.46 11.81 -6.89
CA SER A 36 55.37 13.08 -7.61
C SER A 36 54.69 12.89 -8.97
N VAL A 37 53.97 13.91 -9.44
CA VAL A 37 53.48 14.04 -10.83
C VAL A 37 54.63 13.94 -11.84
N THR A 38 55.80 14.48 -11.49
CA THR A 38 57.00 14.50 -12.36
C THR A 38 57.73 13.15 -12.45
N VAL A 39 57.29 12.12 -11.69
CA VAL A 39 57.98 10.81 -11.60
C VAL A 39 58.25 10.17 -12.96
N ASP A 40 59.49 9.69 -13.16
CA ASP A 40 59.90 9.03 -14.38
C ASP A 40 59.49 7.54 -14.42
N GLY A 41 59.65 6.92 -15.59
CA GLY A 41 59.31 5.50 -15.78
C GLY A 41 60.20 4.54 -14.98
N ALA A 42 61.43 4.92 -14.61
CA ALA A 42 62.35 4.09 -13.85
C ALA A 42 62.00 4.09 -12.35
N GLU A 43 61.69 5.25 -11.78
CA GLU A 43 61.28 5.42 -10.39
C GLU A 43 59.88 4.84 -10.13
N MET A 44 58.93 5.04 -11.05
CA MET A 44 57.64 4.33 -11.00
C MET A 44 57.84 2.81 -10.95
N ASN A 45 58.74 2.27 -11.78
CA ASN A 45 59.09 0.85 -11.75
C ASN A 45 59.84 0.42 -10.48
N ARG A 46 60.62 1.29 -9.83
CA ARG A 46 61.23 1.03 -8.51
C ARG A 46 60.16 0.94 -7.41
N GLN A 47 59.23 1.89 -7.36
CA GLN A 47 58.14 1.88 -6.37
C GLN A 47 57.25 0.63 -6.54
N GLN A 48 56.90 0.25 -7.76
CA GLN A 48 56.14 -0.99 -8.00
C GLN A 48 56.90 -2.27 -7.60
N LYS A 49 58.23 -2.32 -7.78
CA LYS A 49 59.05 -3.44 -7.29
C LYS A 49 59.10 -3.49 -5.76
N LYS A 50 59.21 -2.34 -5.10
CA LYS A 50 59.14 -2.22 -3.63
C LYS A 50 57.79 -2.71 -3.09
N LEU A 51 56.68 -2.31 -3.72
CA LEU A 51 55.32 -2.73 -3.32
C LEU A 51 55.12 -4.24 -3.49
N LYS A 52 55.50 -4.81 -4.64
CA LYS A 52 55.46 -6.28 -4.88
C LYS A 52 56.41 -7.08 -3.97
N MET A 53 57.40 -6.43 -3.37
CA MET A 53 58.28 -7.05 -2.36
C MET A 53 57.62 -7.04 -0.97
N LEU A 54 56.97 -5.93 -0.58
CA LEU A 54 56.23 -5.82 0.68
C LEU A 54 55.04 -6.81 0.73
N GLU A 55 54.28 -6.88 -0.37
CA GLU A 55 53.20 -7.86 -0.60
C GLU A 55 53.67 -9.30 -0.34
N LYS A 56 54.81 -9.70 -0.93
CA LYS A 56 55.41 -11.04 -0.77
C LYS A 56 55.94 -11.34 0.63
N LEU A 57 56.20 -10.33 1.45
CA LEU A 57 56.70 -10.49 2.82
C LEU A 57 55.56 -10.59 3.86
N GLY A 58 54.29 -10.53 3.43
CA GLY A 58 53.13 -10.55 4.32
C GLY A 58 53.03 -9.31 5.23
N GLY A 59 53.84 -8.29 4.97
CA GLY A 59 53.87 -7.06 5.75
C GLY A 59 52.71 -6.15 5.37
N ALA A 60 51.88 -5.78 6.35
CA ALA A 60 50.90 -4.71 6.17
C ALA A 60 51.63 -3.42 5.77
N ALA A 61 51.20 -2.76 4.69
CA ALA A 61 51.87 -1.61 4.06
C ALA A 61 51.80 -0.30 4.88
N THR A 62 51.74 -0.39 6.21
CA THR A 62 51.14 0.61 7.09
C THR A 62 52.11 1.64 7.67
N GLN A 63 53.43 1.45 7.55
CA GLN A 63 54.39 2.17 8.41
C GLN A 63 55.05 3.42 7.82
N ASN A 64 54.99 3.69 6.51
CA ASN A 64 55.59 4.90 5.91
C ASN A 64 54.92 5.31 4.58
N HIS A 65 53.69 5.81 4.63
CA HIS A 65 53.06 6.57 3.53
C HIS A 65 53.43 8.07 3.64
N SER A 66 54.69 8.38 3.34
CA SER A 66 55.17 9.75 3.20
C SER A 66 54.64 10.38 1.90
N GLY A 67 53.90 11.48 2.00
CA GLY A 67 53.36 12.22 0.86
C GLY A 67 52.37 13.32 1.30
N ALA A 68 51.88 14.10 0.33
CA ALA A 68 51.16 15.34 0.60
C ALA A 68 49.90 15.19 1.46
N LEU A 69 49.03 14.23 1.15
CA LEU A 69 47.81 13.93 1.91
C LEU A 69 47.85 12.43 2.29
N PRO A 70 48.40 12.05 3.45
CA PRO A 70 48.47 10.65 3.85
C PRO A 70 47.06 10.04 3.97
N HIS A 71 47.00 8.72 3.78
CA HIS A 71 45.75 7.96 3.83
C HIS A 71 45.42 7.53 5.27
N THR A 72 44.15 7.68 5.64
CA THR A 72 43.58 7.09 6.86
C THR A 72 42.29 6.35 6.48
N PRO A 73 42.18 5.03 6.76
CA PRO A 73 43.30 4.10 6.99
C PRO A 73 44.30 4.11 5.81
N PRO A 74 45.54 3.61 5.97
CA PRO A 74 46.49 3.43 4.87
C PRO A 74 45.94 2.53 3.75
N PRO A 75 46.43 2.64 2.50
CA PRO A 75 45.91 1.86 1.39
C PRO A 75 46.29 0.38 1.50
N ASP A 76 45.43 -0.50 0.97
CA ASP A 76 45.72 -1.93 0.92
C ASP A 76 46.59 -2.35 -0.29
N ALA A 77 47.06 -3.60 -0.30
CA ALA A 77 47.94 -4.11 -1.35
C ALA A 77 47.28 -4.12 -2.75
N GLU A 78 45.96 -4.27 -2.82
CA GLU A 78 45.17 -4.30 -4.05
C GLU A 78 44.89 -2.88 -4.57
N GLU A 79 44.65 -1.91 -3.69
CA GLU A 79 44.64 -0.47 -4.02
C GLU A 79 46.01 -0.02 -4.57
N LEU A 80 47.09 -0.40 -3.90
CA LEU A 80 48.47 -0.11 -4.34
C LEU A 80 48.80 -0.76 -5.69
N ARG A 81 48.30 -1.98 -5.94
CA ARG A 81 48.43 -2.69 -7.22
C ARG A 81 47.63 -1.99 -8.34
N LYS A 82 46.38 -1.57 -8.06
CA LYS A 82 45.51 -0.82 -8.99
C LYS A 82 46.08 0.54 -9.35
N ALA A 83 46.56 1.31 -8.37
CA ALA A 83 47.24 2.58 -8.59
C ALA A 83 48.49 2.42 -9.48
N GLY A 84 49.29 1.39 -9.21
CA GLY A 84 50.44 1.04 -10.06
C GLY A 84 50.04 0.72 -11.51
N GLN A 85 48.88 0.10 -11.74
CA GLN A 85 48.37 -0.16 -13.09
C GLN A 85 47.85 1.12 -13.78
N ARG A 86 47.17 2.02 -13.07
CA ARG A 86 46.70 3.31 -13.64
C ARG A 86 47.85 4.15 -14.19
N LEU A 87 48.99 4.25 -13.48
CA LEU A 87 50.12 5.06 -13.96
C LEU A 87 50.84 4.49 -15.19
N HIS A 88 50.66 3.21 -15.53
CA HIS A 88 51.19 2.64 -16.79
C HIS A 88 50.34 2.99 -18.01
N ASP A 89 49.05 3.29 -17.83
CA ASP A 89 48.23 3.83 -18.92
C ASP A 89 48.33 5.35 -18.96
N MET A 90 48.94 5.92 -20.00
CA MET A 90 49.19 7.36 -20.06
C MET A 90 47.90 8.22 -20.07
N GLN A 91 46.76 7.66 -20.52
CA GLN A 91 45.46 8.36 -20.48
C GLN A 91 44.90 8.41 -19.06
N SER A 92 44.99 7.32 -18.30
CA SER A 92 44.69 7.28 -16.87
C SER A 92 45.68 8.11 -16.05
N ARG A 93 46.97 8.08 -16.40
CA ARG A 93 48.03 8.89 -15.77
C ARG A 93 47.71 10.38 -15.85
N ILE A 94 47.50 10.94 -17.04
CA ILE A 94 47.25 12.40 -17.17
C ILE A 94 45.94 12.84 -16.50
N VAL A 95 44.96 11.93 -16.35
CA VAL A 95 43.75 12.16 -15.55
C VAL A 95 44.04 12.14 -14.04
N ASP A 96 44.91 11.24 -13.55
CA ASP A 96 45.42 11.30 -12.18
C ASP A 96 46.30 12.55 -11.95
N GLU A 97 47.06 13.00 -12.95
CA GLU A 97 47.81 14.27 -12.86
C GLU A 97 46.84 15.45 -12.78
N LEU A 98 45.75 15.47 -13.57
CA LEU A 98 44.72 16.51 -13.52
C LEU A 98 43.99 16.60 -12.16
N PHE A 99 44.04 15.57 -11.33
CA PHE A 99 43.50 15.59 -9.96
C PHE A 99 44.57 15.45 -8.87
N TRP A 100 45.80 15.87 -9.15
CA TRP A 100 46.90 15.91 -8.18
C TRP A 100 47.75 17.18 -8.33
N PHE A 101 48.68 17.41 -7.40
CA PHE A 101 49.46 18.64 -7.35
C PHE A 101 50.48 18.74 -8.49
N TRP A 102 50.65 19.95 -9.02
CA TRP A 102 51.59 20.30 -10.08
C TRP A 102 52.69 21.25 -9.58
N PRO A 103 53.93 21.15 -10.08
CA PRO A 103 54.88 22.25 -10.05
C PRO A 103 54.52 23.34 -11.09
N SER A 104 55.01 24.56 -10.87
CA SER A 104 54.88 25.68 -11.82
C SER A 104 55.52 25.38 -13.19
N ASP A 105 56.55 24.53 -13.24
CA ASP A 105 57.11 23.95 -14.47
C ASP A 105 57.28 22.43 -14.30
N HIS A 106 56.63 21.65 -15.17
CA HIS A 106 56.72 20.19 -15.19
C HIS A 106 58.13 19.66 -15.54
N ARG A 107 59.01 20.51 -16.10
CA ARG A 107 60.39 20.15 -16.48
C ARG A 107 61.40 20.38 -15.38
N ASN A 108 61.04 21.13 -14.34
CA ASN A 108 61.95 21.55 -13.26
C ASN A 108 61.21 21.64 -11.91
N GLY A 109 60.46 20.59 -11.54
CA GLY A 109 59.59 20.63 -10.35
C GLY A 109 60.31 20.84 -9.01
N ASP A 110 61.60 20.51 -8.92
CA ASP A 110 62.38 20.58 -7.69
C ASP A 110 62.69 22.01 -7.20
N VAL A 111 62.57 23.02 -8.06
CA VAL A 111 62.76 24.43 -7.69
C VAL A 111 61.48 25.12 -7.21
N ASP A 112 60.30 24.50 -7.36
CA ASP A 112 59.04 25.06 -6.88
C ASP A 112 58.86 24.79 -5.37
N ALA A 113 59.05 25.84 -4.58
CA ALA A 113 58.95 25.78 -3.12
C ALA A 113 57.54 25.39 -2.62
N ALA A 114 56.47 25.73 -3.35
CA ALA A 114 55.10 25.37 -3.00
C ALA A 114 54.85 23.88 -3.28
N TYR A 115 55.30 23.41 -4.45
CA TYR A 115 55.23 22.01 -4.84
C TYR A 115 56.01 21.11 -3.88
N LYS A 116 57.24 21.50 -3.54
CA LYS A 116 58.08 20.79 -2.57
C LYS A 116 57.45 20.77 -1.17
N ALA A 117 56.92 21.90 -0.70
CA ALA A 117 56.19 21.95 0.57
C ALA A 117 54.97 21.00 0.58
N ALA A 118 54.25 20.89 -0.54
CA ALA A 118 53.15 19.94 -0.68
C ALA A 118 53.66 18.49 -0.60
N GLY A 119 54.70 18.12 -1.36
CA GLY A 119 55.30 16.77 -1.34
C GLY A 119 55.79 16.34 0.05
N GLU A 120 56.36 17.28 0.82
CA GLU A 120 56.80 17.09 2.21
C GLU A 120 55.65 17.03 3.24
N GLY A 121 54.38 17.16 2.82
CA GLY A 121 53.21 17.18 3.70
C GLY A 121 52.99 18.51 4.44
N ARG A 122 53.78 19.56 4.15
CA ARG A 122 53.66 20.91 4.72
C ARG A 122 52.56 21.72 4.02
N LEU A 123 51.34 21.17 4.03
CA LEU A 123 50.18 21.69 3.27
C LEU A 123 49.78 23.13 3.61
N ARG A 124 50.05 23.61 4.84
CA ARG A 124 49.79 25.02 5.22
C ARG A 124 50.72 25.97 4.47
N ASP A 125 52.00 25.63 4.43
CA ASP A 125 53.04 26.39 3.76
C ASP A 125 52.79 26.37 2.24
N ALA A 126 52.46 25.19 1.69
CA ALA A 126 52.08 25.04 0.28
C ALA A 126 50.85 25.89 -0.09
N HIS A 127 49.78 25.86 0.72
CA HIS A 127 48.61 26.72 0.54
C HIS A 127 49.00 28.21 0.58
N GLN A 128 49.83 28.64 1.53
CA GLN A 128 50.25 30.04 1.61
C GLN A 128 51.04 30.48 0.37
N LEU A 129 51.94 29.62 -0.13
CA LEU A 129 52.72 29.89 -1.33
C LEU A 129 51.86 29.87 -2.59
N TRP A 130 50.91 28.93 -2.74
CA TRP A 130 49.95 28.95 -3.85
C TRP A 130 49.06 30.20 -3.82
N CYS A 131 48.63 30.68 -2.65
CA CYS A 131 47.93 31.97 -2.57
C CYS A 131 48.79 33.15 -3.05
N GLN A 132 50.11 33.11 -2.90
CA GLN A 132 51.03 34.16 -3.40
C GLN A 132 51.36 33.99 -4.90
N GLN A 133 51.37 32.75 -5.40
CA GLN A 133 51.53 32.41 -6.82
C GLN A 133 50.24 32.67 -7.63
N LYS A 134 49.06 32.69 -7.00
CA LYS A 134 47.78 33.07 -7.62
C LYS A 134 47.78 34.53 -8.09
N GLU A 135 48.46 35.42 -7.37
CA GLU A 135 48.57 36.85 -7.72
C GLU A 135 49.56 37.13 -8.87
N GLN A 136 50.18 36.10 -9.48
CA GLN A 136 51.20 36.23 -10.51
C GLN A 136 50.75 35.53 -11.81
N PRO A 137 50.51 36.26 -12.92
CA PRO A 137 49.93 35.69 -14.15
C PRO A 137 50.70 34.51 -14.77
N ALA A 138 52.01 34.38 -14.49
CA ALA A 138 52.82 33.26 -14.95
C ALA A 138 52.58 31.94 -14.18
N THR A 139 52.11 32.01 -12.93
CA THR A 139 51.85 30.84 -12.07
C THR A 139 50.39 30.70 -11.64
N GLU A 140 49.54 31.69 -11.94
CA GLU A 140 48.13 31.77 -11.53
C GLU A 140 47.37 30.46 -11.77
N ALA A 141 47.37 29.95 -13.00
CA ALA A 141 46.57 28.78 -13.35
C ALA A 141 46.99 27.50 -12.59
N VAL A 142 48.29 27.32 -12.36
CA VAL A 142 48.84 26.20 -11.58
C VAL A 142 48.51 26.36 -10.10
N ALA A 143 48.62 27.58 -9.56
CA ALA A 143 48.25 27.89 -8.20
C ALA A 143 46.75 27.71 -7.93
N VAL A 144 45.89 28.17 -8.84
CA VAL A 144 44.44 27.98 -8.78
C VAL A 144 44.08 26.50 -8.82
N HIS A 145 44.68 25.74 -9.76
CA HIS A 145 44.49 24.29 -9.87
C HIS A 145 44.89 23.56 -8.57
N ASN A 146 46.08 23.83 -8.05
CA ASN A 146 46.56 23.21 -6.81
C ASN A 146 45.69 23.56 -5.59
N LEU A 147 45.18 24.80 -5.51
CA LEU A 147 44.21 25.20 -4.48
C LEU A 147 42.86 24.49 -4.66
N ALA A 148 42.41 24.27 -5.89
CA ALA A 148 41.20 23.49 -6.19
C ALA A 148 41.33 22.03 -5.74
N VAL A 149 42.45 21.38 -6.11
CA VAL A 149 42.81 20.01 -5.71
C VAL A 149 42.90 19.89 -4.18
N LEU A 150 43.64 20.79 -3.52
CA LEU A 150 43.82 20.74 -2.05
C LEU A 150 42.48 20.84 -1.32
N HIS A 151 41.66 21.82 -1.66
CA HIS A 151 40.39 22.04 -0.98
C HIS A 151 39.37 20.94 -1.28
N HIS A 152 39.29 20.46 -2.52
CA HIS A 152 38.37 19.38 -2.90
C HIS A 152 38.76 18.06 -2.21
N ALA A 153 40.05 17.73 -2.14
CA ALA A 153 40.55 16.56 -1.43
C ALA A 153 40.27 16.64 0.09
N LEU A 154 40.54 17.80 0.72
CA LEU A 154 40.24 18.02 2.14
C LEU A 154 38.74 18.01 2.46
N ALA A 155 37.88 18.46 1.54
CA ALA A 155 36.43 18.35 1.70
C ALA A 155 35.99 16.88 1.66
N LEU A 156 36.40 16.14 0.62
CA LEU A 156 36.02 14.73 0.43
C LEU A 156 36.59 13.78 1.48
N ASP A 157 37.79 14.03 2.02
CA ASP A 157 38.31 13.26 3.16
C ASP A 157 37.45 13.47 4.43
N ILE A 158 36.84 14.64 4.64
CA ILE A 158 35.91 14.87 5.76
C ILE A 158 34.56 14.19 5.49
N GLU A 159 34.01 14.23 4.27
CA GLU A 159 32.80 13.45 3.94
C GLU A 159 33.05 11.95 4.14
N HIS A 160 34.21 11.45 3.68
CA HIS A 160 34.61 10.05 3.86
C HIS A 160 34.79 9.66 5.32
N ALA A 161 35.37 10.53 6.15
CA ALA A 161 35.47 10.30 7.60
C ALA A 161 34.10 10.30 8.28
N SER A 162 33.18 11.18 7.85
CA SER A 162 31.82 11.28 8.39
C SER A 162 30.97 10.07 8.03
N LEU A 163 31.13 9.50 6.83
CA LEU A 163 30.40 8.33 6.35
C LEU A 163 30.92 6.98 6.91
N ASN A 164 32.14 6.92 7.44
CA ASN A 164 32.79 5.69 7.90
C ASN A 164 33.20 5.71 9.39
N GLY A 165 32.78 6.73 10.16
CA GLY A 165 33.05 6.80 11.60
C GLY A 165 32.14 5.88 12.41
N ASN A 166 32.69 5.17 13.40
CA ASN A 166 31.92 4.31 14.31
C ASN A 166 30.99 5.07 15.29
N GLY A 167 30.90 6.41 15.20
CA GLY A 167 30.05 7.25 16.04
C GLY A 167 28.61 7.31 15.51
N GLY A 168 27.82 6.27 15.79
CA GLY A 168 26.46 6.12 15.23
C GLY A 168 25.44 7.20 15.63
N ASP A 169 25.67 7.92 16.73
CA ASP A 169 24.71 8.87 17.32
C ASP A 169 25.33 10.22 17.77
N GLU A 170 26.66 10.43 17.65
CA GLU A 170 27.28 11.70 18.06
C GLU A 170 27.23 12.76 16.94
N PRO A 171 26.71 13.98 17.19
CA PRO A 171 26.73 15.06 16.22
C PRO A 171 28.17 15.46 15.86
N ALA A 172 28.53 15.37 14.58
CA ALA A 172 29.86 15.76 14.11
C ALA A 172 30.20 17.22 14.46
N ASP A 173 31.42 17.48 14.95
CA ASP A 173 31.87 18.80 15.43
C ASP A 173 31.51 19.92 14.44
N PRO A 174 30.70 20.93 14.85
CA PRO A 174 30.34 22.07 14.01
C PRO A 174 31.54 22.81 13.40
N LYS A 175 32.73 22.75 14.02
CA LYS A 175 33.97 23.31 13.45
C LYS A 175 34.51 22.47 12.30
N VAL A 176 34.35 21.14 12.34
CA VAL A 176 34.70 20.24 11.23
C VAL A 176 33.72 20.42 10.07
N GLN A 177 32.41 20.52 10.37
CA GLN A 177 31.39 20.84 9.38
C GLN A 177 31.67 22.20 8.71
N ALA A 178 31.86 23.28 9.48
CA ALA A 178 32.13 24.61 8.93
C ALA A 178 33.44 24.68 8.11
N ARG A 179 34.46 23.90 8.46
CA ARG A 179 35.69 23.78 7.66
C ARG A 179 35.44 23.06 6.34
N ARG A 180 34.76 21.91 6.37
CA ARG A 180 34.37 21.13 5.19
C ARG A 180 33.53 21.95 4.22
N ASP A 181 32.54 22.67 4.73
CA ASP A 181 31.63 23.49 3.93
C ASP A 181 32.38 24.68 3.29
N LYS A 182 33.35 25.28 4.00
CA LYS A 182 34.30 26.24 3.41
C LYS A 182 35.18 25.61 2.33
N TYR A 183 35.71 24.41 2.57
CA TYR A 183 36.57 23.70 1.62
C TYR A 183 35.79 23.37 0.33
N TRP A 184 34.53 22.96 0.41
CA TRP A 184 33.66 22.78 -0.75
C TRP A 184 33.47 24.05 -1.58
N ALA A 185 33.13 25.16 -0.93
CA ALA A 185 32.91 26.44 -1.62
C ALA A 185 34.19 26.90 -2.36
N VAL A 186 35.33 26.94 -1.67
CA VAL A 186 36.61 27.36 -2.24
C VAL A 186 37.08 26.40 -3.34
N ALA A 187 36.85 25.09 -3.19
CA ALA A 187 37.21 24.11 -4.21
C ALA A 187 36.46 24.34 -5.53
N LEU A 188 35.14 24.50 -5.47
CA LEU A 188 34.31 24.66 -6.67
C LEU A 188 34.58 26.00 -7.37
N GLU A 189 34.77 27.08 -6.61
CA GLU A 189 35.20 28.39 -7.12
C GLU A 189 36.50 28.29 -7.93
N HIS A 190 37.52 27.59 -7.41
CA HIS A 190 38.79 27.44 -8.10
C HIS A 190 38.71 26.45 -9.27
N TRP A 191 37.84 25.43 -9.21
CA TRP A 191 37.57 24.54 -10.34
C TRP A 191 36.85 25.26 -11.50
N ALA A 192 35.93 26.18 -11.21
CA ALA A 192 35.30 27.04 -12.22
C ALA A 192 36.33 27.96 -12.88
N HIS A 193 37.12 28.69 -12.11
CA HIS A 193 38.20 29.55 -12.63
C HIS A 193 39.23 28.78 -13.46
N PHE A 194 39.55 27.53 -13.07
CA PHE A 194 40.45 26.68 -13.83
C PHE A 194 39.84 26.18 -15.16
N ALA A 195 38.54 25.84 -15.20
CA ALA A 195 37.90 25.32 -16.42
C ALA A 195 38.01 26.29 -17.61
N ASP A 196 37.92 27.60 -17.33
CA ASP A 196 38.05 28.68 -18.32
C ASP A 196 39.51 29.10 -18.61
N SER A 197 40.49 28.60 -17.84
CA SER A 197 41.89 29.05 -17.91
C SER A 197 42.67 28.47 -19.09
N GLU A 198 42.87 29.26 -20.15
CA GLU A 198 43.69 28.86 -21.32
C GLU A 198 45.13 28.48 -20.94
N SER A 199 45.74 29.16 -19.97
CA SER A 199 47.10 28.84 -19.48
C SER A 199 47.13 27.52 -18.71
N GLY A 200 46.08 27.21 -17.93
CA GLY A 200 45.92 25.92 -17.26
C GLY A 200 45.81 24.74 -18.24
N TRP A 201 45.04 24.91 -19.31
CA TRP A 201 44.93 23.88 -20.36
C TRP A 201 46.17 23.80 -21.25
N SER A 202 46.90 24.90 -21.43
CA SER A 202 48.21 24.92 -22.09
C SER A 202 49.26 24.14 -21.31
N TYR A 203 49.24 24.20 -19.96
CA TYR A 203 50.10 23.38 -19.10
C TYR A 203 49.81 21.89 -19.31
N ILE A 204 48.54 21.46 -19.27
CA ILE A 204 48.16 20.07 -19.53
C ILE A 204 48.53 19.63 -20.95
N LEU A 205 48.39 20.49 -21.96
CA LEU A 205 48.80 20.16 -23.33
C LEU A 205 50.31 19.95 -23.44
N SER A 206 51.13 20.85 -22.91
CA SER A 206 52.58 20.68 -22.94
C SER A 206 53.05 19.50 -22.08
N ARG A 207 52.31 19.16 -21.02
CA ARG A 207 52.55 17.96 -20.21
C ARG A 207 52.20 16.67 -20.97
N ALA A 208 51.11 16.68 -21.74
CA ALA A 208 50.73 15.57 -22.62
C ALA A 208 51.76 15.34 -23.74
N GLU A 209 52.27 16.41 -24.35
CA GLU A 209 53.40 16.36 -25.31
C GLU A 209 54.67 15.78 -24.65
N ALA A 210 54.99 16.18 -23.42
CA ALA A 210 56.15 15.69 -22.67
C ALA A 210 56.04 14.22 -22.19
N LEU A 211 54.89 13.56 -22.38
CA LEU A 211 54.69 12.13 -22.13
C LEU A 211 54.83 11.26 -23.39
N ASP A 212 54.85 11.86 -24.59
CA ASP A 212 55.10 11.21 -25.90
C ASP A 212 54.25 9.95 -26.20
N ASP A 213 53.00 9.91 -25.72
CA ASP A 213 52.03 8.85 -26.06
C ASP A 213 51.11 9.31 -27.20
N PRO A 214 51.07 8.61 -28.36
CA PRO A 214 50.24 8.98 -29.52
C PRO A 214 48.73 9.13 -29.25
N ARG A 215 48.22 8.64 -28.12
CA ARG A 215 46.81 8.77 -27.71
C ARG A 215 46.53 10.12 -27.03
N LEU A 216 47.54 10.76 -26.44
CA LEU A 216 47.46 12.03 -25.72
C LEU A 216 47.41 13.27 -26.64
N THR A 217 46.66 13.15 -27.72
CA THR A 217 46.44 14.24 -28.70
C THR A 217 45.85 15.51 -28.07
N SER A 218 46.08 16.67 -28.69
CA SER A 218 45.39 17.92 -28.34
C SER A 218 43.85 17.78 -28.38
N GLY A 219 43.33 16.94 -29.28
CA GLY A 219 41.92 16.57 -29.33
C GLY A 219 41.42 15.74 -28.14
N PHE A 220 42.29 15.02 -27.43
CA PHE A 220 41.99 14.38 -26.14
C PHE A 220 41.97 15.41 -25.01
N VAL A 221 42.97 16.29 -24.91
CA VAL A 221 43.00 17.40 -23.93
C VAL A 221 41.76 18.29 -24.05
N ARG A 222 41.33 18.62 -25.27
CA ARG A 222 40.09 19.38 -25.50
C ARG A 222 38.84 18.68 -24.95
N ARG A 223 38.76 17.34 -25.00
CA ARG A 223 37.64 16.60 -24.38
C ARG A 223 37.71 16.63 -22.86
N LEU A 224 38.91 16.52 -22.27
CA LEU A 224 39.07 16.71 -20.81
C LEU A 224 38.53 18.08 -20.38
N ARG A 225 38.83 19.15 -21.12
CA ARG A 225 38.28 20.50 -20.85
C ARG A 225 36.76 20.55 -20.93
N GLN A 226 36.18 19.96 -21.98
CA GLN A 226 34.72 19.96 -22.18
C GLN A 226 33.97 19.14 -21.11
N SER A 227 34.58 18.08 -20.59
CA SER A 227 33.95 17.19 -19.60
C SER A 227 34.25 17.55 -18.14
N LEU A 228 35.28 18.36 -17.84
CA LEU A 228 35.64 18.72 -16.47
C LEU A 228 34.50 19.36 -15.67
N PRO A 229 33.68 20.30 -16.20
CA PRO A 229 32.55 20.86 -15.44
C PRO A 229 31.52 19.81 -15.02
N GLU A 230 31.17 18.86 -15.91
CA GLU A 230 30.26 17.76 -15.57
C GLU A 230 30.88 16.83 -14.52
N ALA A 231 32.17 16.50 -14.67
CA ALA A 231 32.91 15.64 -13.76
C ALA A 231 33.09 16.23 -12.34
N ILE A 232 33.25 17.55 -12.21
CA ILE A 232 33.29 18.19 -10.88
C ILE A 232 31.89 18.17 -10.24
N LEU A 233 30.84 18.48 -10.99
CA LEU A 233 29.47 18.51 -10.47
C LEU A 233 28.90 17.12 -10.16
N SER A 234 29.28 16.07 -10.89
CA SER A 234 28.76 14.72 -10.69
C SER A 234 29.08 14.17 -9.30
N ILE A 235 30.20 14.56 -8.70
CA ILE A 235 30.58 14.16 -7.34
C ILE A 235 29.55 14.65 -6.32
N ASN A 236 29.18 15.93 -6.36
CA ASN A 236 28.19 16.53 -5.47
C ASN A 236 26.77 16.00 -5.76
N VAL A 237 26.40 15.81 -7.03
CA VAL A 237 25.11 15.20 -7.39
C VAL A 237 25.03 13.75 -6.88
N ASN A 238 26.08 12.95 -7.04
CA ASN A 238 26.11 11.57 -6.57
C ASN A 238 26.09 11.48 -5.04
N LEU A 239 26.72 12.42 -4.32
CA LEU A 239 26.57 12.54 -2.86
C LEU A 239 25.14 12.94 -2.45
N ALA A 240 24.53 13.91 -3.12
CA ALA A 240 23.13 14.30 -2.88
C ALA A 240 22.15 13.14 -3.09
N VAL A 241 22.34 12.34 -4.15
CA VAL A 241 21.54 11.14 -4.44
C VAL A 241 21.79 10.03 -3.40
N ARG A 242 23.05 9.81 -2.97
CA ARG A 242 23.36 8.87 -1.87
C ARG A 242 22.69 9.28 -0.55
N ALA A 243 22.66 10.57 -0.23
CA ALA A 243 21.97 11.10 0.94
C ALA A 243 20.44 10.92 0.81
N ALA A 244 19.86 11.33 -0.33
CA ALA A 244 18.45 11.14 -0.64
C ALA A 244 18.01 9.68 -0.51
N LYS A 245 18.83 8.72 -0.98
CA LYS A 245 18.55 7.28 -0.84
C LYS A 245 18.47 6.80 0.62
N ARG A 246 19.14 7.47 1.56
CA ARG A 246 19.04 7.23 3.02
C ARG A 246 17.88 7.98 3.68
N GLY A 247 17.16 8.85 2.96
CA GLY A 247 16.21 9.80 3.54
C GLY A 247 16.86 11.01 4.21
N ASP A 248 18.17 11.21 4.00
CA ASP A 248 18.96 12.27 4.59
C ASP A 248 18.76 13.59 3.84
N VAL A 249 17.67 14.28 4.20
CA VAL A 249 17.12 15.44 3.49
C VAL A 249 18.06 16.64 3.50
N ASP A 250 18.71 16.93 4.62
CA ASP A 250 19.48 18.16 4.77
C ASP A 250 20.89 18.02 4.20
N GLU A 251 21.50 16.84 4.27
CA GLU A 251 22.71 16.50 3.54
C GLU A 251 22.50 16.55 2.01
N ALA A 252 21.36 16.03 1.53
CA ALA A 252 21.01 16.08 0.12
C ALA A 252 20.86 17.52 -0.39
N LYS A 253 20.18 18.39 0.38
CA LYS A 253 20.09 19.84 0.09
C LYS A 253 21.46 20.52 0.15
N ARG A 254 22.32 20.17 1.11
CA ARG A 254 23.66 20.78 1.29
C ARG A 254 24.53 20.58 0.05
N HIS A 255 24.58 19.36 -0.50
CA HIS A 255 25.33 19.11 -1.72
C HIS A 255 24.73 19.82 -2.95
N LEU A 256 23.40 19.92 -3.06
CA LEU A 256 22.75 20.70 -4.12
C LEU A 256 22.96 22.21 -3.98
N LEU A 257 23.13 22.73 -2.77
CA LEU A 257 23.51 24.12 -2.53
C LEU A 257 24.93 24.42 -3.05
N TYR A 258 25.88 23.49 -2.89
CA TYR A 258 27.21 23.62 -3.50
C TYR A 258 27.15 23.58 -5.03
N VAL A 259 26.37 22.65 -5.61
CA VAL A 259 26.14 22.60 -7.06
C VAL A 259 25.60 23.94 -7.58
N ARG A 260 24.58 24.51 -6.90
CA ARG A 260 23.99 25.80 -7.25
C ARG A 260 24.97 26.98 -7.12
N ASN A 261 25.87 26.93 -6.14
CA ASN A 261 26.81 28.01 -5.83
C ASN A 261 28.21 27.78 -6.44
N SER A 262 28.37 26.78 -7.30
CA SER A 262 29.67 26.31 -7.81
C SER A 262 30.37 27.25 -8.80
N GLY A 263 29.62 28.14 -9.46
CA GLY A 263 30.08 28.91 -10.61
C GLY A 263 30.08 28.13 -11.94
N LEU A 264 29.79 26.83 -11.91
CA LEU A 264 29.67 25.97 -13.10
C LEU A 264 28.23 25.98 -13.66
N ASP A 265 28.07 25.54 -14.91
CA ASP A 265 26.76 25.55 -15.59
C ASP A 265 25.71 24.66 -14.90
N LEU A 266 24.59 25.29 -14.51
CA LEU A 266 23.46 24.63 -13.85
C LEU A 266 22.61 23.78 -14.81
N HIS A 267 22.75 23.93 -16.13
CA HIS A 267 22.09 23.04 -17.09
C HIS A 267 22.73 21.64 -17.11
N LEU A 268 24.06 21.57 -16.99
CA LEU A 268 24.77 20.31 -16.72
C LEU A 268 24.30 19.68 -15.40
N ALA A 269 24.15 20.48 -14.34
CA ALA A 269 23.65 20.00 -13.06
C ALA A 269 22.24 19.38 -13.13
N ALA A 270 21.34 19.94 -13.95
CA ALA A 270 19.98 19.41 -14.11
C ALA A 270 19.97 18.03 -14.80
N SER A 271 20.67 17.90 -15.93
CA SER A 271 20.78 16.63 -16.68
C SER A 271 21.55 15.55 -15.91
N LEU A 272 22.57 15.93 -15.13
CA LEU A 272 23.21 15.06 -14.15
C LEU A 272 22.19 14.56 -13.12
N LEU A 273 21.44 15.45 -12.49
CA LEU A 273 20.51 15.09 -11.43
C LEU A 273 19.39 14.15 -11.91
N GLU A 274 18.89 14.36 -13.13
CA GLU A 274 17.91 13.46 -13.76
C GLU A 274 18.48 12.05 -13.97
N ARG A 275 19.71 11.95 -14.52
CA ARG A 275 20.42 10.67 -14.73
C ARG A 275 20.67 9.93 -13.42
N GLU A 276 21.24 10.62 -12.43
CA GLU A 276 21.65 10.00 -11.16
C GLU A 276 20.45 9.72 -10.23
N ALA A 277 19.32 10.44 -10.34
CA ALA A 277 18.11 10.20 -9.56
C ALA A 277 17.19 9.11 -10.14
N SER A 278 17.27 8.82 -11.45
CA SER A 278 16.45 7.80 -12.12
C SER A 278 16.45 6.42 -11.43
N PRO A 279 17.59 5.89 -10.92
CA PRO A 279 17.62 4.66 -10.13
C PRO A 279 16.77 4.66 -8.84
N LEU A 280 16.42 5.83 -8.28
CA LEU A 280 15.52 5.92 -7.13
C LEU A 280 14.05 5.70 -7.53
N VAL A 281 13.62 6.30 -8.65
CA VAL A 281 12.28 6.07 -9.23
C VAL A 281 12.12 4.62 -9.64
N GLU A 282 13.16 4.03 -10.22
CA GLU A 282 13.22 2.63 -10.61
C GLU A 282 13.27 1.69 -9.38
N GLN A 283 13.80 2.13 -8.23
CA GLN A 283 13.64 1.40 -6.97
C GLN A 283 12.20 1.46 -6.43
N VAL A 284 11.51 2.61 -6.53
CA VAL A 284 10.07 2.73 -6.22
C VAL A 284 9.23 1.82 -7.12
N ARG A 285 9.54 1.76 -8.43
CA ARG A 285 8.86 0.86 -9.38
C ARG A 285 8.91 -0.59 -8.94
N ARG A 286 10.09 -1.12 -8.61
CA ARG A 286 10.25 -2.51 -8.15
C ARG A 286 9.55 -2.85 -6.84
N ILE A 287 9.24 -1.85 -5.99
CA ILE A 287 8.42 -2.04 -4.79
C ILE A 287 6.93 -2.12 -5.16
N CYS A 288 6.47 -1.23 -6.04
CA CYS A 288 5.07 -1.11 -6.43
C CYS A 288 4.57 -2.21 -7.40
N GLU A 289 5.37 -2.55 -8.41
CA GLU A 289 5.00 -3.46 -9.50
C GLU A 289 4.45 -4.83 -9.05
N PRO A 290 5.10 -5.61 -8.15
CA PRO A 290 4.57 -6.91 -7.73
C PRO A 290 3.34 -6.81 -6.82
N VAL A 291 2.92 -5.62 -6.40
CA VAL A 291 1.82 -5.44 -5.45
C VAL A 291 0.47 -5.55 -6.16
N ALA A 292 0.37 -5.11 -7.42
CA ALA A 292 -0.88 -5.14 -8.18
C ALA A 292 -1.44 -6.56 -8.34
N ASP A 293 -0.58 -7.57 -8.52
CA ASP A 293 -1.02 -8.96 -8.64
C ASP A 293 -1.19 -9.66 -7.29
N ARG A 294 -0.39 -9.27 -6.27
CA ARG A 294 -0.58 -9.73 -4.88
C ARG A 294 -1.91 -9.24 -4.30
N SER A 295 -2.33 -8.02 -4.65
CA SER A 295 -3.61 -7.43 -4.28
C SER A 295 -4.78 -8.27 -4.80
N LYS A 296 -4.84 -8.51 -6.11
CA LYS A 296 -5.85 -9.37 -6.76
C LYS A 296 -5.84 -10.82 -6.24
N ALA A 297 -4.68 -11.33 -5.84
CA ALA A 297 -4.51 -12.70 -5.35
C ALA A 297 -4.87 -12.89 -3.87
N SER A 298 -5.02 -11.82 -3.08
CA SER A 298 -5.48 -11.88 -1.68
C SER A 298 -6.20 -10.57 -1.28
N PRO A 299 -7.33 -10.21 -1.93
CA PRO A 299 -7.96 -8.90 -1.81
C PRO A 299 -8.30 -8.50 -0.38
N GLU A 300 -8.68 -9.48 0.46
CA GLU A 300 -9.05 -9.32 1.88
C GLU A 300 -7.89 -8.83 2.76
N THR A 301 -6.67 -8.77 2.22
CA THR A 301 -5.45 -8.31 2.90
C THR A 301 -4.74 -7.16 2.17
N ALA A 302 -5.32 -6.64 1.08
CA ALA A 302 -4.69 -5.59 0.29
C ALA A 302 -4.55 -4.25 1.04
N ASN A 303 -5.27 -4.05 2.15
CA ASN A 303 -5.04 -2.94 3.09
C ASN A 303 -3.66 -3.00 3.79
N GLU A 304 -3.18 -4.18 4.19
CA GLU A 304 -1.84 -4.35 4.75
C GLU A 304 -0.76 -4.26 3.67
N LEU A 305 -1.05 -4.71 2.44
CA LEU A 305 -0.16 -4.50 1.28
C LEU A 305 0.05 -3.00 1.00
N ALA A 306 -1.03 -2.21 0.99
CA ALA A 306 -0.96 -0.76 0.82
C ALA A 306 -0.16 -0.06 1.93
N LYS A 307 -0.33 -0.50 3.19
CA LYS A 307 0.47 0.01 4.33
C LYS A 307 1.96 -0.31 4.18
N SER A 308 2.31 -1.53 3.74
CA SER A 308 3.70 -1.92 3.45
C SER A 308 4.30 -0.97 2.42
N VAL A 309 3.66 -0.83 1.24
CA VAL A 309 4.16 0.03 0.14
C VAL A 309 4.37 1.48 0.58
N LEU A 310 3.47 2.03 1.39
CA LEU A 310 3.63 3.39 1.93
C LEU A 310 4.85 3.52 2.84
N GLY A 311 5.14 2.53 3.69
CA GLY A 311 6.34 2.49 4.53
C GLY A 311 7.63 2.23 3.73
N ASP A 312 7.62 1.19 2.90
CA ASP A 312 8.75 0.75 2.06
C ASP A 312 9.23 1.87 1.11
N CYS A 313 8.31 2.68 0.59
CA CYS A 313 8.63 3.83 -0.26
C CYS A 313 8.87 5.14 0.51
N GLN A 314 8.55 5.25 1.81
CA GLN A 314 8.57 6.52 2.55
C GLN A 314 9.93 7.23 2.47
N VAL A 315 11.02 6.49 2.67
CA VAL A 315 12.40 7.00 2.64
C VAL A 315 12.76 7.51 1.24
N LEU A 316 12.43 6.72 0.19
CA LEU A 316 12.71 7.07 -1.20
C LEU A 316 11.91 8.30 -1.66
N LEU A 317 10.61 8.37 -1.36
CA LEU A 317 9.77 9.53 -1.66
C LEU A 317 10.27 10.79 -0.95
N THR A 318 10.74 10.66 0.29
CA THR A 318 11.32 11.75 1.07
C THR A 318 12.62 12.26 0.45
N GLY A 319 13.51 11.35 0.04
CA GLY A 319 14.73 11.67 -0.68
C GLY A 319 14.48 12.33 -2.04
N ILE A 320 13.62 11.74 -2.87
CA ILE A 320 13.22 12.28 -4.19
C ILE A 320 12.64 13.68 -4.05
N ARG A 321 11.82 13.93 -3.01
CA ARG A 321 11.26 15.26 -2.68
C ARG A 321 12.33 16.27 -2.26
N ALA A 322 13.44 15.83 -1.66
CA ALA A 322 14.54 16.69 -1.22
C ALA A 322 15.44 17.15 -2.37
N ILE A 323 15.65 16.28 -3.38
CA ILE A 323 16.53 16.60 -4.52
C ILE A 323 15.79 17.13 -5.75
N LEU A 324 14.58 16.63 -6.06
CA LEU A 324 13.84 17.04 -7.25
C LEU A 324 12.82 18.14 -6.95
N GLY A 325 12.81 19.18 -7.77
CA GLY A 325 11.80 20.25 -7.76
C GLY A 325 10.38 19.71 -7.92
N LYS A 326 9.37 20.50 -7.50
CA LYS A 326 7.96 20.09 -7.51
C LYS A 326 7.48 19.61 -8.89
N GLU A 327 7.79 20.38 -9.93
CA GLU A 327 7.34 20.15 -11.32
C GLU A 327 8.20 19.11 -12.09
N HIS A 328 9.06 18.36 -11.41
CA HIS A 328 9.98 17.42 -12.07
C HIS A 328 9.29 16.09 -12.40
N HIS A 329 9.31 15.67 -13.68
CA HIS A 329 8.60 14.47 -14.15
C HIS A 329 8.96 13.19 -13.35
N LEU A 330 10.25 12.90 -13.12
CA LEU A 330 10.69 11.78 -12.27
C LEU A 330 10.08 11.77 -10.86
N ARG A 331 9.86 12.95 -10.27
CA ARG A 331 9.19 13.08 -8.96
C ARG A 331 7.71 12.77 -9.09
N GLN A 332 7.03 13.35 -10.08
CA GLN A 332 5.64 13.03 -10.40
C GLN A 332 5.47 11.51 -10.59
N THR A 333 6.26 10.90 -11.47
CA THR A 333 6.27 9.45 -11.74
C THR A 333 6.40 8.61 -10.47
N ALA A 334 7.35 8.92 -9.57
CA ALA A 334 7.54 8.14 -8.35
C ALA A 334 6.36 8.28 -7.36
N PHE A 335 5.83 9.49 -7.18
CA PHE A 335 4.74 9.76 -6.26
C PHE A 335 3.39 9.20 -6.77
N ASP A 336 3.09 9.37 -8.05
CA ASP A 336 1.87 8.86 -8.67
C ASP A 336 1.86 7.33 -8.80
N LEU A 337 3.02 6.69 -8.98
CA LEU A 337 3.13 5.22 -8.98
C LEU A 337 2.78 4.63 -7.60
N VAL A 338 3.23 5.24 -6.51
CA VAL A 338 2.83 4.84 -5.14
C VAL A 338 1.34 5.12 -4.92
N ALA A 339 0.86 6.32 -5.26
CA ALA A 339 -0.55 6.68 -5.06
C ALA A 339 -1.52 5.79 -5.85
N SER A 340 -1.19 5.45 -7.10
CA SER A 340 -2.00 4.54 -7.95
C SER A 340 -1.91 3.08 -7.52
N THR A 341 -0.77 2.63 -6.97
CA THR A 341 -0.65 1.28 -6.39
C THR A 341 -1.53 1.15 -5.14
N VAL A 342 -1.52 2.14 -4.25
CA VAL A 342 -2.43 2.18 -3.09
C VAL A 342 -3.89 2.26 -3.54
N ARG A 343 -4.21 3.06 -4.58
CA ARG A 343 -5.56 3.10 -5.18
C ARG A 343 -6.05 1.72 -5.60
N GLY A 344 -5.22 0.97 -6.34
CA GLY A 344 -5.55 -0.40 -6.77
C GLY A 344 -5.85 -1.32 -5.58
N CYS A 345 -4.96 -1.31 -4.58
CA CYS A 345 -5.14 -2.10 -3.35
C CYS A 345 -6.46 -1.79 -2.63
N MET A 346 -6.88 -0.52 -2.61
CA MET A 346 -8.11 -0.07 -1.93
C MET A 346 -9.38 -0.40 -2.70
N ILE A 347 -9.31 -0.48 -4.03
CA ILE A 347 -10.41 -0.97 -4.87
C ILE A 347 -10.59 -2.48 -4.64
N ASP A 348 -9.51 -3.26 -4.69
CA ASP A 348 -9.57 -4.71 -4.46
C ASP A 348 -10.07 -5.03 -3.03
N TYR A 349 -9.52 -4.36 -2.01
CA TYR A 349 -9.91 -4.54 -0.61
C TYR A 349 -11.38 -4.14 -0.35
N GLY A 350 -11.79 -2.95 -0.82
CA GLY A 350 -13.15 -2.46 -0.61
C GLY A 350 -14.21 -3.32 -1.29
N ASN A 351 -13.93 -3.80 -2.51
CA ASN A 351 -14.84 -4.69 -3.25
C ASN A 351 -14.96 -6.10 -2.61
N ALA A 352 -13.95 -6.56 -1.89
CA ALA A 352 -13.93 -7.91 -1.29
C ALA A 352 -14.40 -7.96 0.17
N THR A 353 -14.27 -6.85 0.91
CA THR A 353 -14.52 -6.82 2.37
C THR A 353 -15.64 -5.89 2.81
N GLU A 354 -16.01 -4.91 1.99
CA GLU A 354 -16.86 -3.77 2.36
C GLU A 354 -16.35 -2.97 3.59
N ASP A 355 -15.08 -3.14 4.05
CA ASP A 355 -14.52 -2.33 5.14
C ASP A 355 -14.11 -0.93 4.64
N TRP A 356 -15.10 -0.05 4.58
CA TRP A 356 -14.91 1.35 4.24
C TRP A 356 -14.03 2.08 5.26
N ASN A 357 -13.97 1.63 6.52
CA ASN A 357 -13.14 2.25 7.57
C ASN A 357 -11.65 2.02 7.30
N GLY A 358 -11.27 0.84 6.82
CA GLY A 358 -9.92 0.53 6.34
C GLY A 358 -9.52 1.33 5.11
N CYS A 359 -10.45 1.56 4.17
CA CYS A 359 -10.19 2.28 2.92
C CYS A 359 -9.92 3.78 3.08
N VAL A 360 -10.77 4.52 3.81
CA VAL A 360 -10.71 6.00 3.90
C VAL A 360 -9.32 6.58 4.24
N PRO A 361 -8.59 6.12 5.27
CA PRO A 361 -7.30 6.74 5.64
C PRO A 361 -6.22 6.50 4.58
N LEU A 362 -6.21 5.33 3.93
CA LEU A 362 -5.21 4.97 2.93
C LEU A 362 -5.46 5.68 1.59
N LEU A 363 -6.71 5.77 1.15
CA LEU A 363 -7.09 6.58 -0.02
C LEU A 363 -6.79 8.07 0.19
N LYS A 364 -7.06 8.62 1.39
CA LYS A 364 -6.69 10.01 1.72
C LYS A 364 -5.18 10.24 1.74
N HIS A 365 -4.40 9.26 2.20
CA HIS A 365 -2.94 9.35 2.14
C HIS A 365 -2.45 9.33 0.68
N ALA A 366 -2.99 8.44 -0.16
CA ALA A 366 -2.67 8.41 -1.59
C ALA A 366 -3.06 9.72 -2.31
N ALA A 367 -4.22 10.30 -2.01
CA ALA A 367 -4.65 11.59 -2.54
C ALA A 367 -3.71 12.75 -2.16
N GLY A 368 -3.04 12.66 -1.00
CA GLY A 368 -2.01 13.61 -0.57
C GLY A 368 -0.60 13.32 -1.11
N LEU A 369 -0.39 12.18 -1.77
CA LEU A 369 0.84 11.84 -2.48
C LEU A 369 0.75 12.15 -3.98
N ALA A 370 -0.41 11.96 -4.61
CA ALA A 370 -0.61 12.18 -6.03
C ALA A 370 -0.30 13.61 -6.47
N LEU A 371 0.48 13.73 -7.54
CA LEU A 371 0.92 14.98 -8.17
C LEU A 371 0.28 15.16 -9.57
N ASP A 372 -0.10 14.08 -10.27
CA ASP A 372 -1.01 14.15 -11.43
C ASP A 372 -2.42 14.59 -11.00
N GLU A 373 -2.93 15.66 -11.59
CA GLU A 373 -4.27 16.19 -11.31
C GLU A 373 -5.37 15.15 -11.62
N GLY A 374 -5.20 14.35 -12.68
CA GLY A 374 -6.16 13.33 -13.07
C GLY A 374 -6.25 12.17 -12.08
N LEU A 375 -5.12 11.72 -11.53
CA LEU A 375 -5.04 10.73 -10.46
C LEU A 375 -5.56 11.29 -9.14
N GLN A 376 -5.23 12.55 -8.82
CA GLN A 376 -5.70 13.20 -7.60
C GLN A 376 -7.21 13.49 -7.62
N ALA A 377 -7.81 13.74 -8.79
CA ALA A 377 -9.26 13.83 -8.95
C ALA A 377 -9.93 12.47 -8.69
N ARG A 378 -9.50 11.41 -9.38
CA ARG A 378 -10.01 10.03 -9.18
C ARG A 378 -9.90 9.57 -7.73
N LEU A 379 -8.77 9.84 -7.06
CA LEU A 379 -8.59 9.51 -5.64
C LEU A 379 -9.51 10.31 -4.71
N ARG A 380 -9.92 11.53 -5.08
CA ARG A 380 -10.94 12.28 -4.32
C ARG A 380 -12.34 11.69 -4.54
N GLU A 381 -12.68 11.32 -5.76
CA GLU A 381 -13.93 10.61 -6.10
C GLU A 381 -14.04 9.27 -5.35
N ASP A 382 -12.95 8.48 -5.30
CA ASP A 382 -12.88 7.23 -4.52
C ASP A 382 -13.13 7.48 -3.02
N VAL A 383 -12.50 8.51 -2.46
CA VAL A 383 -12.69 8.89 -1.05
C VAL A 383 -14.13 9.30 -0.77
N GLU A 384 -14.74 10.12 -1.63
CA GLU A 384 -16.13 10.57 -1.46
C GLU A 384 -17.11 9.40 -1.55
N GLN A 385 -16.92 8.48 -2.51
CA GLN A 385 -17.76 7.29 -2.65
C GLN A 385 -17.61 6.33 -1.46
N VAL A 386 -16.39 6.07 -0.99
CA VAL A 386 -16.15 5.22 0.18
C VAL A 386 -16.71 5.86 1.46
N GLN A 387 -16.56 7.18 1.65
CA GLN A 387 -17.16 7.88 2.78
C GLN A 387 -18.69 7.89 2.74
N LYS A 388 -19.29 7.88 1.55
CA LYS A 388 -20.73 7.70 1.39
C LYS A 388 -21.16 6.30 1.81
N ASN A 389 -20.48 5.25 1.32
CA ASN A 389 -20.76 3.87 1.72
C ASN A 389 -20.65 3.68 3.25
N GLN A 390 -19.60 4.22 3.86
CA GLN A 390 -19.39 4.24 5.31
C GLN A 390 -20.54 4.93 6.08
N ALA A 391 -21.10 6.00 5.54
CA ALA A 391 -22.23 6.71 6.14
C ALA A 391 -23.55 5.93 5.99
N GLU A 392 -23.76 5.26 4.85
CA GLU A 392 -24.94 4.42 4.60
C GLU A 392 -24.92 3.15 5.48
N GLU A 393 -23.76 2.48 5.61
CA GLU A 393 -23.55 1.37 6.54
C GLU A 393 -23.86 1.77 7.99
N LYS A 394 -23.27 2.88 8.45
CA LYS A 394 -23.47 3.39 9.81
C LYS A 394 -24.93 3.79 10.08
N HIS A 395 -25.61 4.40 9.11
CA HIS A 395 -27.05 4.69 9.20
C HIS A 395 -27.89 3.41 9.31
N VAL A 396 -27.61 2.41 8.46
CA VAL A 396 -28.27 1.09 8.52
C VAL A 396 -28.06 0.41 9.87
N GLU A 397 -26.87 0.49 10.47
CA GLU A 397 -26.59 -0.08 11.79
C GLU A 397 -27.28 0.70 12.93
N GLU A 398 -27.30 2.03 12.89
CA GLU A 398 -28.10 2.85 13.82
C GLU A 398 -29.59 2.52 13.73
N LEU A 399 -30.11 2.25 12.53
CA LEU A 399 -31.49 1.80 12.33
C LEU A 399 -31.71 0.39 12.88
N LYS A 400 -30.80 -0.58 12.67
CA LYS A 400 -30.89 -1.94 13.27
C LYS A 400 -30.98 -1.85 14.79
N GLN A 401 -30.10 -1.08 15.43
CA GLN A 401 -30.13 -0.85 16.87
C GLN A 401 -31.46 -0.21 17.29
N ALA A 402 -31.98 0.75 16.51
CA ALA A 402 -33.27 1.37 16.78
C ALA A 402 -34.50 0.45 16.63
N VAL A 403 -34.40 -0.72 15.94
CA VAL A 403 -35.42 -1.79 15.97
C VAL A 403 -35.64 -2.32 17.40
N THR A 404 -34.67 -2.16 18.30
CA THR A 404 -34.78 -2.57 19.72
C THR A 404 -35.28 -1.45 20.64
N ALA A 405 -35.25 -0.19 20.21
CA ALA A 405 -35.37 1.00 21.08
C ALA A 405 -36.80 1.49 21.34
N ASP A 406 -37.82 0.65 21.14
CA ASP A 406 -39.26 0.96 21.33
C ASP A 406 -39.71 2.30 20.68
N ARG A 407 -39.25 2.55 19.45
CA ARG A 407 -39.64 3.69 18.60
C ARG A 407 -40.66 3.25 17.55
N VAL A 408 -41.49 4.18 17.08
CA VAL A 408 -42.35 4.00 15.90
C VAL A 408 -42.09 5.07 14.86
N TYR A 409 -42.14 4.63 13.61
CA TYR A 409 -41.72 5.40 12.44
C TYR A 409 -42.97 5.73 11.62
N ALA A 410 -43.41 6.98 11.68
CA ALA A 410 -44.61 7.45 11.01
C ALA A 410 -44.29 7.90 9.58
N VAL A 411 -45.10 7.46 8.61
CA VAL A 411 -45.00 7.87 7.21
C VAL A 411 -46.36 8.39 6.77
N THR A 412 -46.40 9.60 6.21
CA THR A 412 -47.64 10.22 5.73
C THR A 412 -47.66 10.23 4.21
N ILE A 413 -48.62 9.53 3.63
CA ILE A 413 -48.87 9.50 2.18
C ILE A 413 -49.99 10.48 1.86
N HIS A 414 -49.77 11.37 0.90
CA HIS A 414 -50.80 12.20 0.28
C HIS A 414 -51.23 11.56 -1.05
N GLY A 415 -52.52 11.68 -1.41
CA GLY A 415 -53.23 10.80 -2.35
C GLY A 415 -52.46 10.30 -3.60
N GLY A 416 -52.39 8.98 -3.77
CA GLY A 416 -51.77 8.31 -4.92
C GLY A 416 -51.86 6.78 -4.81
N GLN A 417 -51.27 6.06 -5.77
CA GLN A 417 -51.06 4.61 -5.66
C GLN A 417 -49.90 4.32 -4.69
N ILE A 418 -50.20 3.67 -3.57
CA ILE A 418 -49.18 3.27 -2.58
C ILE A 418 -48.37 2.08 -3.10
N ARG A 419 -47.05 2.20 -3.05
CA ARG A 419 -46.08 1.14 -3.38
C ARG A 419 -45.61 0.45 -2.10
N MET A 420 -45.55 -0.88 -2.12
CA MET A 420 -45.09 -1.73 -1.02
C MET A 420 -43.72 -2.33 -1.37
N ALA A 421 -42.82 -2.44 -0.40
CA ALA A 421 -41.59 -3.23 -0.56
C ALA A 421 -41.91 -4.72 -0.34
N ASN A 422 -41.42 -5.62 -1.19
CA ASN A 422 -41.74 -7.06 -1.12
C ASN A 422 -40.94 -7.81 -0.03
N LEU A 423 -40.92 -7.27 1.18
CA LEU A 423 -40.18 -7.75 2.34
C LEU A 423 -41.12 -7.84 3.55
N CYS A 424 -40.80 -8.66 4.54
CA CYS A 424 -41.63 -8.75 5.74
C CYS A 424 -41.56 -7.45 6.56
N THR A 425 -42.70 -6.81 6.75
CA THR A 425 -42.88 -5.61 7.59
C THR A 425 -42.37 -5.70 9.03
N CYS A 426 -42.13 -6.90 9.57
CA CYS A 426 -41.62 -7.13 10.92
C CYS A 426 -40.11 -7.41 10.96
N CYS A 427 -39.60 -8.29 10.08
CA CYS A 427 -38.20 -8.77 10.12
C CYS A 427 -37.41 -8.70 8.81
N LEU A 428 -37.92 -8.01 7.78
CA LEU A 428 -37.30 -7.80 6.47
C LEU A 428 -37.04 -9.06 5.62
N GLY A 429 -37.12 -10.27 6.19
CA GLY A 429 -37.04 -11.52 5.44
C GLY A 429 -38.14 -11.66 4.37
N PRO A 430 -38.02 -12.63 3.44
CA PRO A 430 -38.93 -12.78 2.31
C PRO A 430 -40.39 -12.91 2.76
N ALA A 431 -41.26 -12.11 2.16
CA ALA A 431 -42.69 -12.15 2.42
C ALA A 431 -43.34 -13.35 1.73
N THR A 432 -44.25 -14.03 2.44
CA THR A 432 -44.95 -15.23 1.95
C THR A 432 -46.47 -15.09 2.04
N GLN A 433 -46.97 -14.05 2.71
CA GLN A 433 -48.38 -13.74 2.89
C GLN A 433 -48.59 -12.22 2.98
N GLU A 434 -49.85 -11.81 2.95
CA GLU A 434 -50.30 -10.43 3.12
C GLU A 434 -51.16 -10.30 4.38
N GLN A 435 -50.87 -9.31 5.23
CA GLN A 435 -51.67 -8.97 6.40
C GLN A 435 -52.49 -7.69 6.10
N PRO A 436 -53.83 -7.70 6.24
CA PRO A 436 -54.62 -6.49 6.08
C PRO A 436 -54.41 -5.54 7.27
N VAL A 437 -54.22 -4.26 6.96
CA VAL A 437 -54.17 -3.14 7.91
C VAL A 437 -55.30 -2.20 7.52
N SER A 438 -56.33 -2.10 8.36
CA SER A 438 -57.51 -1.27 8.13
C SER A 438 -57.67 -0.15 9.17
N TYR A 439 -58.41 0.88 8.78
CA TYR A 439 -58.82 2.00 9.63
C TYR A 439 -60.27 2.34 9.30
N GLU A 440 -61.10 2.47 10.33
CA GLU A 440 -62.51 2.83 10.21
C GLU A 440 -62.77 4.20 10.85
N TRP A 441 -63.64 5.00 10.24
CA TRP A 441 -64.12 6.26 10.81
C TRP A 441 -65.60 6.48 10.51
N GLU A 442 -66.26 7.29 11.35
CA GLU A 442 -67.60 7.78 11.11
C GLU A 442 -67.54 9.15 10.41
N GLU A 443 -68.24 9.29 9.30
CA GLU A 443 -68.42 10.54 8.57
C GLU A 443 -69.89 10.97 8.66
N THR A 444 -70.14 12.13 9.27
CA THR A 444 -71.47 12.76 9.33
C THR A 444 -71.74 13.57 8.06
N ARG A 445 -72.78 13.22 7.30
CA ARG A 445 -73.32 14.05 6.22
C ARG A 445 -74.76 14.43 6.56
N GLY A 446 -74.96 15.67 7.00
CA GLY A 446 -76.22 16.10 7.60
C GLY A 446 -76.49 15.34 8.90
N ILE A 447 -77.69 14.76 9.01
CA ILE A 447 -78.14 14.00 10.20
C ILE A 447 -77.58 12.55 10.19
N SER A 448 -77.20 12.04 9.02
CA SER A 448 -76.78 10.64 8.84
C SER A 448 -75.28 10.42 9.15
N ARG A 449 -74.99 9.38 9.91
CA ARG A 449 -73.62 8.86 10.13
C ARG A 449 -73.34 7.70 9.18
N TYR A 450 -72.22 7.77 8.47
CA TYR A 450 -71.73 6.70 7.60
C TYR A 450 -70.42 6.16 8.16
N LYS A 451 -70.31 4.83 8.32
CA LYS A 451 -69.02 4.20 8.58
C LYS A 451 -68.28 4.03 7.25
N ARG A 452 -67.04 4.52 7.19
CA ARG A 452 -66.12 4.30 6.07
C ARG A 452 -64.91 3.54 6.59
N SER A 453 -64.45 2.58 5.79
CA SER A 453 -63.28 1.74 6.07
C SER A 453 -62.29 1.86 4.93
N LEU A 454 -61.02 2.09 5.25
CA LEU A 454 -59.90 1.99 4.31
C LEU A 454 -59.02 0.82 4.74
N SER A 455 -58.53 0.01 3.79
CA SER A 455 -57.72 -1.18 4.09
C SER A 455 -56.63 -1.37 3.06
N PHE A 456 -55.41 -1.61 3.52
CA PHE A 456 -54.25 -1.94 2.69
C PHE A 456 -53.69 -3.30 3.09
N LYS A 457 -53.06 -3.99 2.14
CA LYS A 457 -52.41 -5.27 2.39
C LYS A 457 -50.90 -5.06 2.53
N PHE A 458 -50.33 -5.52 3.63
CA PHE A 458 -48.91 -5.37 3.95
C PHE A 458 -48.19 -6.73 3.94
N PRO A 459 -47.00 -6.83 3.30
CA PRO A 459 -46.27 -8.09 3.20
C PRO A 459 -45.71 -8.58 4.54
N ILE A 460 -45.80 -9.89 4.78
CA ILE A 460 -45.37 -10.56 6.01
C ILE A 460 -44.92 -12.01 5.73
N CYS A 461 -44.02 -12.55 6.55
CA CYS A 461 -43.58 -13.94 6.45
C CYS A 461 -44.37 -14.86 7.41
N ASN A 462 -44.42 -16.16 7.10
CA ASN A 462 -45.13 -17.16 7.90
C ASN A 462 -44.69 -17.19 9.37
N ALA A 463 -43.40 -17.01 9.66
CA ALA A 463 -42.88 -16.99 11.03
C ALA A 463 -43.43 -15.81 11.85
N CYS A 464 -43.51 -14.61 11.24
CA CYS A 464 -44.07 -13.43 11.91
C CYS A 464 -45.56 -13.57 12.19
N LEU A 465 -46.34 -14.10 11.23
CA LEU A 465 -47.74 -14.43 11.47
C LEU A 465 -47.92 -15.46 12.60
N GLN A 466 -47.05 -16.47 12.67
CA GLN A 466 -47.09 -17.49 13.72
C GLN A 466 -46.79 -16.92 15.11
N HIS A 467 -45.81 -16.02 15.27
CA HIS A 467 -45.53 -15.41 16.59
C HIS A 467 -46.58 -14.39 17.00
N GLN A 468 -47.12 -13.60 16.07
CA GLN A 468 -48.27 -12.73 16.33
C GLN A 468 -49.49 -13.55 16.78
N ALA A 469 -49.75 -14.68 16.12
CA ALA A 469 -50.80 -15.61 16.52
C ALA A 469 -50.51 -16.32 17.86
N GLU A 470 -49.25 -16.66 18.19
CA GLU A 470 -48.90 -17.18 19.53
C GLU A 470 -49.18 -16.12 20.62
N TYR A 471 -48.77 -14.86 20.38
CA TYR A 471 -48.98 -13.75 21.30
C TYR A 471 -50.48 -13.43 21.49
N SER A 472 -51.26 -13.34 20.41
CA SER A 472 -52.71 -13.09 20.50
C SER A 472 -53.46 -14.24 21.18
N ARG A 473 -53.12 -15.50 20.89
CA ARG A 473 -53.66 -16.67 21.61
C ARG A 473 -53.30 -16.66 23.10
N LYS A 474 -52.05 -16.35 23.47
CA LYS A 474 -51.64 -16.24 24.88
C LYS A 474 -52.35 -15.08 25.60
N ARG A 475 -52.57 -13.95 24.92
CA ARG A 475 -53.37 -12.83 25.46
C ARG A 475 -54.84 -13.22 25.65
N ALA A 476 -55.44 -13.94 24.71
CA ALA A 476 -56.80 -14.47 24.84
C ALA A 476 -56.93 -15.51 25.96
N VAL A 477 -55.97 -16.44 26.08
CA VAL A 477 -55.92 -17.43 27.18
C VAL A 477 -55.80 -16.74 28.54
N LEU A 478 -55.00 -15.68 28.68
CA LEU A 478 -54.93 -14.90 29.91
C LEU A 478 -56.29 -14.29 30.29
N VAL A 479 -56.99 -13.68 29.33
CA VAL A 479 -58.33 -13.10 29.51
C VAL A 479 -59.35 -14.16 29.92
N LEU A 480 -59.35 -15.31 29.23
CA LEU A 480 -60.28 -16.40 29.47
C LEU A 480 -60.02 -17.15 30.78
N LEU A 481 -58.75 -17.32 31.20
CA LEU A 481 -58.41 -17.89 32.51
C LEU A 481 -58.81 -16.96 33.64
N ALA A 482 -58.52 -15.65 33.53
CA ALA A 482 -58.90 -14.68 34.56
C ALA A 482 -60.42 -14.58 34.73
N ALA A 483 -61.17 -14.46 33.63
CA ALA A 483 -62.63 -14.45 33.65
C ALA A 483 -63.18 -15.79 34.14
N GLY A 484 -62.75 -16.92 33.56
CA GLY A 484 -63.25 -18.26 33.87
C GLY A 484 -63.02 -18.70 35.32
N ILE A 485 -61.86 -18.37 35.91
CA ILE A 485 -61.58 -18.69 37.31
C ILE A 485 -62.32 -17.74 38.26
N SER A 486 -62.52 -16.47 37.89
CA SER A 486 -63.41 -15.56 38.63
C SER A 486 -64.87 -16.03 38.62
N ILE A 487 -65.35 -16.54 37.48
CA ILE A 487 -66.67 -17.18 37.32
C ILE A 487 -66.76 -18.47 38.17
N GLY A 488 -65.72 -19.30 38.16
CA GLY A 488 -65.67 -20.53 38.96
C GLY A 488 -65.62 -20.29 40.47
N ILE A 489 -64.85 -19.31 40.94
CA ILE A 489 -64.82 -18.91 42.35
C ILE A 489 -66.19 -18.35 42.77
N ALA A 490 -66.83 -17.54 41.93
CA ALA A 490 -68.20 -17.09 42.17
C ALA A 490 -69.19 -18.26 42.27
N TYR A 491 -69.11 -19.28 41.42
CA TYR A 491 -69.95 -20.49 41.52
C TYR A 491 -69.78 -21.21 42.86
N LEU A 492 -68.55 -21.32 43.36
CA LEU A 492 -68.24 -21.94 44.65
C LEU A 492 -68.75 -21.10 45.83
N VAL A 493 -68.51 -19.78 45.81
CA VAL A 493 -68.99 -18.83 46.84
C VAL A 493 -70.52 -18.79 46.88
N ALA A 494 -71.19 -18.85 45.72
CA ALA A 494 -72.64 -19.02 45.60
C ALA A 494 -73.15 -20.41 46.08
N GLY A 495 -72.30 -21.25 46.67
CA GLY A 495 -72.67 -22.50 47.33
C GLY A 495 -72.59 -22.46 48.86
N GLY A 496 -72.03 -21.40 49.44
CA GLY A 496 -71.78 -21.30 50.88
C GLY A 496 -72.29 -20.02 51.56
N ILE A 497 -73.07 -19.20 50.85
CA ILE A 497 -73.68 -17.97 51.40
C ILE A 497 -75.20 -18.06 51.26
N GLU A 498 -75.90 -17.99 52.40
CA GLU A 498 -77.35 -17.84 52.41
C GLU A 498 -77.71 -16.39 52.03
N LYS A 499 -78.23 -16.20 50.80
CA LYS A 499 -78.72 -14.93 50.22
C LYS A 499 -77.67 -13.81 50.05
N PRO A 500 -76.73 -13.94 49.10
CA PRO A 500 -75.91 -12.82 48.65
C PRO A 500 -76.69 -11.85 47.74
N GLU A 501 -76.50 -10.55 47.89
CA GLU A 501 -76.99 -9.59 46.88
C GLU A 501 -76.13 -9.59 45.62
N TRP A 502 -76.78 -9.50 44.45
CA TRP A 502 -76.16 -9.48 43.11
C TRP A 502 -75.03 -8.44 42.96
N LEU A 503 -75.16 -7.28 43.61
CA LEU A 503 -74.17 -6.20 43.53
C LEU A 503 -72.79 -6.62 44.08
N HIS A 504 -72.75 -7.44 45.14
CA HIS A 504 -71.50 -7.97 45.69
C HIS A 504 -70.81 -8.95 44.75
N PHE A 505 -71.59 -9.74 43.99
CA PHE A 505 -71.05 -10.64 42.97
C PHE A 505 -70.39 -9.87 41.82
N VAL A 506 -71.05 -8.84 41.29
CA VAL A 506 -70.51 -8.06 40.16
C VAL A 506 -69.29 -7.24 40.57
N LEU A 507 -69.34 -6.52 41.69
CA LEU A 507 -68.23 -5.67 42.13
C LEU A 507 -67.04 -6.48 42.66
N GLY A 508 -67.30 -7.48 43.51
CA GLY A 508 -66.26 -8.37 44.03
C GLY A 508 -65.63 -9.25 42.94
N GLY A 509 -66.47 -9.80 42.05
CA GLY A 509 -66.04 -10.58 40.89
C GLY A 509 -65.23 -9.76 39.88
N GLY A 510 -65.60 -8.50 39.64
CA GLY A 510 -64.79 -7.58 38.83
C GLY A 510 -63.39 -7.38 39.39
N ALA A 511 -63.28 -7.06 40.69
CA ALA A 511 -61.99 -6.90 41.37
C ALA A 511 -61.14 -8.18 41.37
N LEU A 512 -61.76 -9.34 41.66
CA LEU A 512 -61.10 -10.65 41.61
C LEU A 512 -60.55 -10.96 40.22
N THR A 513 -61.30 -10.64 39.15
CA THR A 513 -60.88 -10.85 37.76
C THR A 513 -59.62 -10.05 37.43
N LEU A 514 -59.51 -8.81 37.90
CA LEU A 514 -58.33 -7.96 37.70
C LEU A 514 -57.09 -8.54 38.41
N VAL A 515 -57.24 -9.01 39.66
CA VAL A 515 -56.16 -9.64 40.43
C VAL A 515 -55.68 -10.92 39.77
N LEU A 516 -56.61 -11.80 39.37
CA LEU A 516 -56.29 -13.04 38.65
C LEU A 516 -55.58 -12.76 37.32
N ALA A 517 -56.05 -11.79 36.53
CA ALA A 517 -55.39 -11.40 35.28
C ALA A 517 -53.94 -10.93 35.49
N PHE A 518 -53.68 -10.18 36.56
CA PHE A 518 -52.32 -9.74 36.91
C PHE A 518 -51.42 -10.91 37.29
N ILE A 519 -51.91 -11.83 38.15
CA ILE A 519 -51.19 -13.05 38.56
C ILE A 519 -50.86 -13.92 37.34
N PHE A 520 -51.84 -14.21 36.48
CA PHE A 520 -51.59 -15.02 35.28
C PHE A 520 -50.66 -14.32 34.27
N SER A 521 -50.56 -12.99 34.27
CA SER A 521 -49.57 -12.26 33.46
C SER A 521 -48.13 -12.52 33.88
N ALA A 522 -47.88 -12.73 35.17
CA ALA A 522 -46.56 -13.10 35.69
C ALA A 522 -46.23 -14.58 35.41
N MET A 523 -47.25 -15.45 35.33
CA MET A 523 -47.07 -16.89 35.07
C MET A 523 -46.88 -17.22 33.58
N ILE A 524 -47.63 -16.58 32.67
CA ILE A 524 -47.58 -16.89 31.23
C ILE A 524 -46.37 -16.21 30.57
N ARG A 525 -45.21 -16.87 30.65
CA ARG A 525 -43.98 -16.39 29.99
C ARG A 525 -44.11 -16.39 28.46
N LEU A 526 -43.73 -15.26 27.86
CA LEU A 526 -43.49 -15.14 26.43
C LEU A 526 -42.05 -15.56 26.10
N ARG A 527 -41.82 -16.16 24.92
CA ARG A 527 -40.46 -16.34 24.39
C ARG A 527 -39.83 -14.96 24.15
N VAL A 528 -38.52 -14.82 24.40
CA VAL A 528 -37.76 -13.62 23.99
C VAL A 528 -37.94 -13.42 22.48
N LEU A 529 -38.12 -12.17 22.05
CA LEU A 529 -38.31 -11.84 20.64
C LEU A 529 -36.93 -11.53 20.03
N PRO A 530 -36.42 -12.34 19.07
CA PRO A 530 -35.12 -12.14 18.44
C PRO A 530 -34.95 -10.74 17.83
N GLU A 531 -33.72 -10.24 17.77
CA GLU A 531 -33.41 -8.85 17.47
C GLU A 531 -33.98 -8.38 16.12
N GLU A 532 -33.97 -9.26 15.11
CA GLU A 532 -34.52 -9.01 13.78
C GLU A 532 -36.03 -8.70 13.75
N HIS A 533 -36.80 -9.11 14.76
CA HIS A 533 -38.25 -8.90 14.80
C HIS A 533 -38.66 -7.62 15.54
N ALA A 534 -39.23 -6.65 14.82
CA ALA A 534 -39.56 -5.34 15.38
C ALA A 534 -40.61 -5.34 16.52
N CYS A 535 -41.60 -6.23 16.49
CA CYS A 535 -42.66 -6.26 17.52
C CYS A 535 -43.39 -7.61 17.64
N ARG A 536 -44.14 -7.78 18.75
CA ARG A 536 -44.96 -8.97 19.02
C ARG A 536 -46.38 -8.92 18.44
N ASP A 537 -46.93 -7.73 18.30
CA ASP A 537 -48.27 -7.48 17.75
C ASP A 537 -48.15 -7.06 16.26
N GLN A 538 -49.20 -6.47 15.68
CA GLN A 538 -49.21 -6.01 14.28
C GLN A 538 -48.07 -5.02 13.97
N ALA A 539 -47.26 -5.32 12.93
CA ALA A 539 -46.04 -4.56 12.62
C ALA A 539 -46.29 -3.18 12.02
N VAL A 540 -47.47 -2.99 11.42
CA VAL A 540 -47.90 -1.72 10.81
C VAL A 540 -49.25 -1.31 11.39
N GLU A 541 -49.34 -0.11 11.93
CA GLU A 541 -50.61 0.54 12.29
C GLU A 541 -51.01 1.55 11.19
N MET A 542 -52.32 1.75 10.98
CA MET A 542 -52.85 2.90 10.24
C MET A 542 -53.62 3.82 11.21
N PRO A 543 -52.94 4.63 12.04
CA PRO A 543 -53.58 5.42 13.10
C PRO A 543 -54.46 6.58 12.64
N LYS A 544 -54.41 6.96 11.36
CA LYS A 544 -55.24 8.01 10.77
C LYS A 544 -55.32 7.83 9.26
N ALA A 545 -56.52 7.86 8.70
CA ALA A 545 -56.76 8.07 7.28
C ALA A 545 -57.82 9.16 7.08
N SER A 546 -57.75 9.85 5.94
CA SER A 546 -58.80 10.70 5.38
C SER A 546 -58.74 10.63 3.84
N ASP A 547 -59.69 11.27 3.16
CA ASP A 547 -59.69 11.41 1.70
C ASP A 547 -58.50 12.23 1.14
N SER A 548 -57.64 12.81 2.00
CA SER A 548 -56.49 13.64 1.61
C SER A 548 -55.13 13.09 2.02
N HIS A 549 -55.05 12.26 3.07
CA HIS A 549 -53.80 11.64 3.51
C HIS A 549 -54.03 10.39 4.36
N VAL A 550 -53.05 9.48 4.31
CA VAL A 550 -52.99 8.28 5.15
C VAL A 550 -51.70 8.32 5.94
N VAL A 551 -51.79 8.16 7.26
CA VAL A 551 -50.64 8.02 8.15
C VAL A 551 -50.48 6.55 8.50
N PHE A 552 -49.35 5.96 8.13
CA PHE A 552 -48.91 4.65 8.61
C PHE A 552 -47.92 4.82 9.75
N ARG A 553 -47.84 3.84 10.65
CA ARG A 553 -46.71 3.66 11.58
C ARG A 553 -46.11 2.29 11.41
N PHE A 554 -44.79 2.25 11.31
CA PHE A 554 -44.01 1.03 11.26
C PHE A 554 -43.23 0.87 12.57
N HIS A 555 -43.18 -0.36 13.07
CA HIS A 555 -42.28 -0.72 14.17
C HIS A 555 -40.86 -1.03 13.68
N ASN A 556 -40.70 -1.44 12.41
CA ASN A 556 -39.40 -1.69 11.80
C ASN A 556 -38.89 -0.42 11.08
N PRO A 557 -37.83 0.28 11.57
CA PRO A 557 -37.26 1.46 10.91
C PRO A 557 -36.86 1.26 9.45
N LEU A 558 -36.15 0.16 9.15
CA LEU A 558 -35.63 -0.11 7.80
C LEU A 558 -36.78 -0.34 6.79
N TYR A 559 -37.87 -1.01 7.21
CA TYR A 559 -39.07 -1.08 6.37
C TYR A 559 -39.75 0.29 6.23
N ALA A 560 -39.75 1.12 7.29
CA ALA A 560 -40.34 2.45 7.25
C ALA A 560 -39.65 3.35 6.21
N GLU A 561 -38.32 3.35 6.16
CA GLU A 561 -37.55 4.10 5.16
C GLU A 561 -37.72 3.52 3.75
N ALA A 562 -37.64 2.19 3.57
CA ALA A 562 -37.89 1.55 2.28
C ALA A 562 -39.30 1.85 1.73
N PHE A 563 -40.32 1.87 2.59
CA PHE A 563 -41.68 2.26 2.24
C PHE A 563 -41.78 3.76 1.93
N ALA A 564 -41.19 4.63 2.73
CA ALA A 564 -41.23 6.08 2.52
C ALA A 564 -40.53 6.47 1.20
N HIS A 565 -39.33 5.93 0.95
CA HIS A 565 -38.58 6.10 -0.29
C HIS A 565 -39.35 5.60 -1.51
N SER A 566 -39.98 4.41 -1.42
CA SER A 566 -40.82 3.84 -2.49
C SER A 566 -42.03 4.71 -2.88
N ASN A 567 -42.42 5.65 -2.01
CA ASN A 567 -43.55 6.57 -2.20
C ASN A 567 -43.15 8.05 -2.25
N GLY A 568 -41.84 8.38 -2.29
CA GLY A 568 -41.35 9.76 -2.42
C GLY A 568 -41.61 10.67 -1.21
N VAL A 569 -41.71 10.11 0.00
CA VAL A 569 -41.99 10.85 1.25
C VAL A 569 -40.92 10.60 2.32
N SER A 570 -40.92 11.39 3.38
CA SER A 570 -39.99 11.25 4.52
C SER A 570 -40.61 10.50 5.70
N VAL A 571 -39.74 9.92 6.54
CA VAL A 571 -40.11 9.25 7.80
C VAL A 571 -40.05 10.24 8.96
N THR A 572 -41.03 10.19 9.86
CA THR A 572 -41.07 10.96 11.12
C THR A 572 -41.02 10.01 12.32
N THR A 573 -39.92 10.03 13.06
CA THR A 573 -39.72 9.16 14.23
C THR A 573 -40.46 9.67 15.47
N ARG A 574 -41.08 8.76 16.23
CA ARG A 574 -41.73 9.07 17.52
C ARG A 574 -41.41 7.98 18.55
N GLN A 575 -40.91 8.39 19.72
CA GLN A 575 -40.71 7.49 20.86
C GLN A 575 -42.06 7.02 21.42
N MET A 576 -42.19 5.73 21.77
CA MET A 576 -43.38 5.22 22.45
C MET A 576 -43.31 5.45 23.96
N THR A 577 -44.47 5.55 24.60
CA THR A 577 -44.57 5.66 26.07
C THR A 577 -44.57 4.30 26.78
N LYS A 578 -44.56 3.19 26.04
CA LYS A 578 -44.58 1.80 26.54
C LYS A 578 -43.88 0.87 25.52
N PRO A 579 -43.21 -0.21 25.96
CA PRO A 579 -42.44 -1.10 25.09
C PRO A 579 -43.31 -2.00 24.21
N THR A 580 -42.84 -2.30 23.00
CA THR A 580 -43.50 -3.16 21.99
C THR A 580 -42.87 -4.56 21.88
N ARG A 581 -41.61 -4.70 22.32
CA ARG A 581 -40.85 -5.97 22.36
C ARG A 581 -40.97 -6.73 23.69
N GLY A 582 -41.50 -6.07 24.73
CA GLY A 582 -41.44 -6.45 26.14
C GLY A 582 -41.92 -7.87 26.49
N SER A 583 -41.56 -8.34 27.68
CA SER A 583 -41.76 -9.72 28.16
C SER A 583 -43.14 -10.01 28.77
N TYR A 584 -43.93 -8.99 29.10
CA TYR A 584 -45.18 -9.11 29.86
C TYR A 584 -46.44 -8.91 28.99
N ILE A 585 -47.46 -9.74 29.19
CA ILE A 585 -48.71 -9.69 28.40
C ILE A 585 -49.58 -8.47 28.77
N LEU A 586 -49.54 -8.00 30.02
CA LEU A 586 -50.28 -6.82 30.48
C LEU A 586 -49.49 -5.50 30.37
N ALA A 587 -48.74 -5.32 29.29
CA ALA A 587 -48.18 -4.03 28.88
C ALA A 587 -49.09 -3.26 27.88
N GLY A 588 -48.86 -1.96 27.70
CA GLY A 588 -49.51 -1.16 26.65
C GLY A 588 -50.85 -0.49 27.04
N LYS A 589 -51.63 -0.12 26.02
CA LYS A 589 -53.08 0.17 26.12
C LYS A 589 -53.92 -1.11 25.96
N GLY A 590 -53.43 -2.06 25.16
CA GLY A 590 -54.06 -3.36 24.95
C GLY A 590 -54.24 -4.17 26.24
N ALA A 591 -53.38 -3.99 27.24
CA ALA A 591 -53.57 -4.52 28.58
C ALA A 591 -54.86 -4.01 29.25
N VAL A 592 -55.10 -2.70 29.23
CA VAL A 592 -56.30 -2.08 29.83
C VAL A 592 -57.55 -2.58 29.11
N LEU A 593 -57.52 -2.65 27.78
CA LEU A 593 -58.64 -3.21 27.01
C LEU A 593 -58.86 -4.70 27.31
N SER A 594 -57.80 -5.49 27.46
CA SER A 594 -57.88 -6.92 27.80
C SER A 594 -58.41 -7.14 29.22
N LEU A 595 -58.04 -6.28 30.17
CA LEU A 595 -58.57 -6.28 31.55
C LEU A 595 -60.06 -5.89 31.57
N ILE A 596 -60.46 -4.86 30.81
CA ILE A 596 -61.87 -4.47 30.66
C ILE A 596 -62.68 -5.63 30.05
N VAL A 597 -62.19 -6.27 28.99
CA VAL A 597 -62.84 -7.44 28.37
C VAL A 597 -62.91 -8.62 29.34
N ALA A 598 -61.85 -8.88 30.12
CA ALA A 598 -61.86 -9.92 31.15
C ALA A 598 -62.94 -9.66 32.22
N VAL A 599 -63.02 -8.42 32.73
CA VAL A 599 -64.04 -8.01 33.72
C VAL A 599 -65.46 -8.10 33.15
N ILE A 600 -65.67 -7.69 31.89
CA ILE A 600 -66.97 -7.79 31.22
C ILE A 600 -67.38 -9.25 31.04
N LEU A 601 -66.49 -10.11 30.52
CA LEU A 601 -66.76 -11.54 30.36
C LEU A 601 -66.97 -12.24 31.72
N GLY A 602 -66.20 -11.86 32.73
CA GLY A 602 -66.34 -12.32 34.12
C GLY A 602 -67.73 -11.98 34.68
N GLY A 603 -68.12 -10.70 34.63
CA GLY A 603 -69.41 -10.22 35.14
C GLY A 603 -70.63 -10.79 34.39
N ILE A 604 -70.52 -10.96 33.06
CA ILE A 604 -71.54 -11.65 32.26
C ILE A 604 -71.65 -13.12 32.68
N GLY A 605 -70.52 -13.83 32.78
CA GLY A 605 -70.51 -15.24 33.20
C GLY A 605 -70.98 -15.45 34.64
N GLN A 606 -70.69 -14.53 35.54
CA GLN A 606 -71.18 -14.53 36.93
C GLN A 606 -72.70 -14.26 36.99
N SER A 607 -73.21 -13.37 36.15
CA SER A 607 -74.65 -13.12 36.02
C SER A 607 -75.39 -14.32 35.42
N ILE A 608 -74.79 -15.01 34.45
CA ILE A 608 -75.32 -16.27 33.90
C ILE A 608 -75.27 -17.38 34.96
N ILE A 609 -74.20 -17.48 35.75
CA ILE A 609 -74.11 -18.49 36.82
C ILE A 609 -75.13 -18.24 37.93
N TYR A 610 -75.45 -16.99 38.27
CA TYR A 610 -76.55 -16.68 39.18
C TYR A 610 -77.87 -17.31 38.70
N ALA A 611 -78.22 -17.12 37.41
CA ALA A 611 -79.43 -17.70 36.81
C ALA A 611 -79.36 -19.23 36.63
N VAL A 612 -78.20 -19.79 36.26
CA VAL A 612 -78.04 -21.25 36.05
C VAL A 612 -77.95 -22.01 37.37
N LYS A 613 -77.55 -21.37 38.47
CA LYS A 613 -77.55 -22.00 39.81
C LYS A 613 -78.91 -21.94 40.51
N GLU A 614 -79.87 -21.22 39.96
CA GLU A 614 -81.29 -21.35 40.29
C GLU A 614 -81.84 -22.71 39.80
N ASP A 615 -81.45 -23.12 38.57
CA ASP A 615 -81.94 -24.34 37.90
C ASP A 615 -81.13 -25.61 38.22
N SER A 616 -79.84 -25.49 38.54
CA SER A 616 -78.93 -26.65 38.72
C SER A 616 -78.93 -27.33 40.11
N TRP A 617 -79.94 -27.09 40.94
CA TRP A 617 -80.23 -27.93 42.13
C TRP A 617 -80.82 -29.33 41.76
N GLN A 618 -80.95 -29.65 40.45
CA GLN A 618 -81.88 -30.67 39.96
C GLN A 618 -81.30 -32.02 39.46
N ARG A 619 -80.01 -32.18 39.08
CA ARG A 619 -79.36 -33.49 38.73
C ARG A 619 -77.86 -33.38 38.30
N GLY A 620 -77.14 -34.51 38.22
CA GLY A 620 -75.76 -34.61 37.69
C GLY A 620 -75.37 -36.00 37.09
N PRO A 621 -74.19 -36.15 36.42
CA PRO A 621 -73.88 -37.28 35.50
C PRO A 621 -72.50 -38.01 35.72
N SER A 622 -72.12 -38.95 34.82
CA SER A 622 -70.94 -39.86 34.93
C SER A 622 -70.14 -40.14 33.61
N GLN A 623 -69.01 -40.91 33.71
CA GLN A 623 -67.87 -41.16 32.77
C GLN A 623 -68.00 -42.40 31.79
N PRO A 624 -66.93 -43.03 31.14
CA PRO A 624 -65.73 -42.63 30.30
C PRO A 624 -65.45 -43.54 29.01
N THR A 625 -64.30 -43.45 28.27
CA THR A 625 -63.47 -44.58 27.64
C THR A 625 -62.21 -44.20 26.73
N ARG A 626 -61.49 -45.17 26.06
CA ARG A 626 -60.04 -45.22 25.54
C ARG A 626 -59.85 -45.20 23.97
N SER A 627 -58.72 -45.39 23.20
CA SER A 627 -57.29 -45.91 23.26
C SER A 627 -56.35 -45.21 22.17
N TYR A 628 -55.20 -45.62 21.53
CA TYR A 628 -54.30 -46.83 21.36
C TYR A 628 -52.79 -46.50 20.91
N SER A 629 -52.06 -47.29 20.06
CA SER A 629 -50.58 -47.21 19.66
C SER A 629 -50.27 -47.95 18.28
N PRO A 630 -49.03 -48.36 17.75
CA PRO A 630 -47.57 -48.30 18.16
C PRO A 630 -46.38 -47.85 17.16
N PRO A 631 -45.56 -48.64 16.35
CA PRO A 631 -44.08 -48.43 16.05
C PRO A 631 -43.61 -48.42 14.52
N ARG A 632 -42.37 -48.64 13.94
CA ARG A 632 -40.98 -49.17 14.27
C ARG A 632 -39.85 -49.01 13.14
N SER A 633 -38.52 -49.02 13.47
CA SER A 633 -37.26 -49.53 12.74
C SER A 633 -36.69 -48.93 11.38
N SER A 634 -35.42 -49.17 10.87
CA SER A 634 -34.00 -49.04 11.39
C SER A 634 -32.78 -49.53 10.46
N THR A 635 -31.62 -48.78 10.40
CA THR A 635 -30.14 -49.17 10.28
C THR A 635 -29.32 -49.55 8.94
N PRO A 636 -27.93 -49.46 8.88
CA PRO A 636 -27.05 -49.27 7.65
C PRO A 636 -25.66 -50.04 7.53
N SER A 637 -24.65 -49.63 6.67
CA SER A 637 -23.11 -49.76 6.71
C SER A 637 -22.32 -50.26 5.40
N PRO A 638 -20.97 -50.55 5.33
CA PRO A 638 -19.75 -49.63 5.25
C PRO A 638 -18.47 -49.99 4.34
N THR A 639 -17.54 -49.01 4.11
CA THR A 639 -16.00 -48.91 4.13
C THR A 639 -14.94 -49.91 3.51
N TYR A 640 -13.79 -49.43 2.89
CA TYR A 640 -12.29 -49.67 3.18
C TYR A 640 -11.21 -49.38 2.04
N THR A 641 -9.87 -49.61 2.24
CA THR A 641 -8.67 -49.21 1.38
C THR A 641 -7.35 -50.10 1.60
N PRO A 642 -6.03 -49.68 1.76
CA PRO A 642 -5.08 -48.85 0.92
C PRO A 642 -3.71 -49.31 0.20
N PRO A 643 -2.49 -49.66 0.77
CA PRO A 643 -1.19 -48.96 0.40
C PRO A 643 0.23 -49.68 0.14
N ARG A 644 1.14 -49.04 -0.67
CA ARG A 644 2.66 -48.79 -0.55
C ARG A 644 3.80 -49.84 -0.89
N GLN A 645 4.99 -49.38 -1.41
CA GLN A 645 6.46 -49.69 -1.07
C GLN A 645 7.54 -49.61 -2.22
N SER A 646 8.88 -49.81 -1.99
CA SER A 646 10.03 -49.33 -2.88
C SER A 646 11.50 -49.88 -2.67
N THR A 647 12.47 -49.54 -3.59
CA THR A 647 14.00 -49.55 -3.57
C THR A 647 14.81 -50.89 -3.50
N PRO A 648 16.18 -51.02 -3.66
CA PRO A 648 17.30 -50.22 -4.29
C PRO A 648 18.39 -51.06 -5.09
N SER A 649 19.55 -50.49 -5.54
CA SER A 649 20.93 -51.11 -5.59
C SER A 649 22.07 -50.15 -6.08
N ARG A 650 23.35 -50.60 -6.25
CA ARG A 650 24.59 -49.77 -6.22
C ARG A 650 25.79 -50.35 -7.03
N SER A 651 26.70 -49.51 -7.57
CA SER A 651 28.05 -49.93 -8.07
C SER A 651 29.10 -48.77 -8.06
N TYR A 652 30.37 -49.04 -8.35
CA TYR A 652 31.55 -48.21 -7.99
C TYR A 652 32.34 -47.56 -9.16
N SER A 653 32.46 -46.23 -9.12
CA SER A 653 33.70 -45.46 -9.35
C SER A 653 33.48 -44.00 -8.94
N GLY A 654 33.34 -43.81 -7.61
CA GLY A 654 32.66 -42.67 -6.96
C GLY A 654 32.92 -41.28 -7.52
N LEU A 655 34.10 -40.71 -7.26
CA LEU A 655 34.36 -39.30 -7.56
C LEU A 655 34.46 -39.01 -9.07
N SER A 656 35.16 -39.86 -9.85
CA SER A 656 35.26 -39.66 -11.31
C SER A 656 33.89 -39.73 -12.00
N ASN A 657 33.07 -40.74 -11.71
CA ASN A 657 31.74 -40.84 -12.32
C ASN A 657 30.85 -39.65 -11.93
N ARG A 658 31.02 -39.07 -10.73
CA ARG A 658 30.29 -37.87 -10.32
C ARG A 658 30.78 -36.61 -11.04
N ILE A 659 32.09 -36.49 -11.27
CA ILE A 659 32.70 -35.42 -12.09
C ILE A 659 32.17 -35.52 -13.53
N ASP A 660 32.21 -36.71 -14.15
CA ASP A 660 31.84 -36.86 -15.55
C ASP A 660 30.31 -36.82 -15.76
N ALA A 661 29.52 -37.32 -14.81
CA ALA A 661 28.07 -37.07 -14.80
C ALA A 661 27.73 -35.61 -14.52
N GLY A 662 28.53 -34.89 -13.72
CA GLY A 662 28.39 -33.45 -13.49
C GLY A 662 28.66 -32.64 -14.77
N LYS A 663 29.77 -32.91 -15.46
CA LYS A 663 30.07 -32.36 -16.79
C LYS A 663 28.96 -32.67 -17.81
N ALA A 664 28.36 -33.87 -17.76
CA ALA A 664 27.24 -34.23 -18.61
C ALA A 664 25.97 -33.43 -18.30
N ARG A 665 25.65 -33.21 -17.01
CA ARG A 665 24.53 -32.34 -16.60
C ARG A 665 24.77 -30.87 -16.94
N ALA A 666 25.99 -30.36 -16.74
CA ALA A 666 26.36 -29.00 -17.13
C ALA A 666 26.17 -28.77 -18.63
N ARG A 667 26.63 -29.70 -19.50
CA ARG A 667 26.41 -29.63 -20.95
C ARG A 667 24.93 -29.72 -21.36
N ALA A 668 24.13 -30.51 -20.63
CA ALA A 668 22.69 -30.58 -20.87
C ALA A 668 22.01 -29.24 -20.52
N LEU A 669 22.35 -28.65 -19.37
CA LEU A 669 21.86 -27.33 -18.96
C LEU A 669 22.32 -26.22 -19.94
N GLU A 670 23.57 -26.25 -20.40
CA GLU A 670 24.11 -25.35 -21.42
C GLU A 670 23.33 -25.44 -22.74
N SER A 671 23.01 -26.66 -23.19
CA SER A 671 22.17 -26.88 -24.38
C SER A 671 20.72 -26.42 -24.19
N GLU A 672 20.13 -26.61 -23.01
CA GLU A 672 18.80 -26.09 -22.69
C GLU A 672 18.79 -24.55 -22.67
N ILE A 673 19.78 -23.92 -22.02
CA ILE A 673 19.93 -22.46 -21.96
C ILE A 673 20.11 -21.88 -23.36
N SER A 674 20.96 -22.46 -24.21
CA SER A 674 21.13 -22.02 -25.59
C SER A 674 19.85 -22.13 -26.42
N GLN A 675 19.07 -23.21 -26.24
CA GLN A 675 17.75 -23.33 -26.86
C GLN A 675 16.79 -22.23 -26.38
N MET A 676 16.76 -21.94 -25.08
CA MET A 676 15.90 -20.89 -24.51
C MET A 676 16.33 -19.49 -24.95
N ASP A 677 17.64 -19.23 -25.10
CA ASP A 677 18.15 -17.94 -25.58
C ASP A 677 17.74 -17.67 -27.04
N SER A 678 17.80 -18.68 -27.92
CA SER A 678 17.27 -18.56 -29.29
C SER A 678 15.74 -18.34 -29.35
N GLN A 679 14.99 -18.91 -28.40
CA GLN A 679 13.55 -18.65 -28.26
C GLN A 679 13.27 -17.22 -27.75
N LEU A 680 14.09 -16.71 -26.81
CA LEU A 680 14.02 -15.33 -26.34
C LEU A 680 14.31 -14.33 -27.47
N GLU A 681 15.32 -14.59 -28.31
CA GLU A 681 15.62 -13.75 -29.49
C GLU A 681 14.45 -13.73 -30.50
N SER A 682 13.83 -14.90 -30.75
CA SER A 682 12.67 -15.03 -31.63
C SER A 682 11.43 -14.29 -31.09
N LEU A 683 11.18 -14.37 -29.78
CA LEU A 683 10.11 -13.63 -29.10
C LEU A 683 10.38 -12.12 -29.12
N SER A 684 11.59 -11.68 -28.77
CA SER A 684 12.01 -10.26 -28.83
C SER A 684 11.84 -9.66 -30.23
N SER A 685 12.25 -10.41 -31.27
CA SER A 685 12.06 -10.03 -32.67
C SER A 685 10.58 -9.90 -33.09
N SER A 686 9.69 -10.62 -32.40
CA SER A 686 8.24 -10.59 -32.62
C SER A 686 7.57 -9.46 -31.83
N ILE A 687 7.97 -9.24 -30.57
CA ILE A 687 7.56 -8.12 -29.71
C ILE A 687 7.87 -6.78 -30.42
N GLY A 688 9.11 -6.62 -30.88
CA GLY A 688 9.55 -5.43 -31.60
C GLY A 688 8.92 -5.26 -33.00
N ARG A 689 8.31 -6.30 -33.57
CA ARG A 689 7.49 -6.18 -34.78
C ARG A 689 6.15 -5.52 -34.45
N TYR A 690 5.42 -6.06 -33.48
CA TYR A 690 4.14 -5.48 -33.05
C TYR A 690 4.30 -4.09 -32.45
N GLN A 691 5.41 -3.79 -31.76
CA GLN A 691 5.70 -2.44 -31.29
C GLN A 691 5.71 -1.42 -32.45
N ARG A 692 6.44 -1.70 -33.54
CA ARG A 692 6.49 -0.81 -34.72
C ARG A 692 5.14 -0.67 -35.45
N GLU A 693 4.28 -1.68 -35.32
CA GLU A 693 2.90 -1.67 -35.84
C GLU A 693 1.98 -0.78 -34.99
N ILE A 694 2.06 -0.89 -33.66
CA ILE A 694 1.39 -0.03 -32.68
C ILE A 694 1.82 1.43 -32.86
N GLU A 695 3.12 1.72 -32.87
CA GLU A 695 3.66 3.06 -33.20
C GLU A 695 3.19 3.56 -34.59
N GLY A 696 2.96 2.64 -35.54
CA GLY A 696 2.43 2.93 -36.86
C GLY A 696 1.01 3.50 -36.80
N TYR A 697 0.14 2.87 -36.01
CA TYR A 697 -1.21 3.35 -35.73
C TYR A 697 -1.22 4.64 -34.91
N GLU A 698 -0.37 4.76 -33.88
CA GLU A 698 -0.29 5.97 -33.05
C GLU A 698 0.12 7.20 -33.88
N ARG A 699 1.12 7.07 -34.77
CA ARG A 699 1.50 8.14 -35.72
C ARG A 699 0.37 8.52 -36.67
N GLN A 700 -0.48 7.57 -37.08
CA GLN A 700 -1.68 7.86 -37.88
C GLN A 700 -2.72 8.65 -37.07
N ALA A 701 -3.00 8.25 -35.82
CA ALA A 701 -3.91 8.98 -34.94
C ALA A 701 -3.43 10.42 -34.65
N GLN A 702 -2.13 10.59 -34.37
CA GLN A 702 -1.49 11.90 -34.19
C GLN A 702 -1.57 12.78 -35.46
N SER A 703 -1.59 12.16 -36.64
CA SER A 703 -1.78 12.83 -37.94
C SER A 703 -3.25 13.13 -38.27
N GLY A 704 -4.20 12.86 -37.35
CA GLY A 704 -5.63 13.04 -37.58
C GLY A 704 -6.27 12.00 -38.52
N LEU A 705 -5.55 10.93 -38.88
CA LEU A 705 -6.07 9.85 -39.72
C LEU A 705 -6.93 8.88 -38.89
N ARG A 706 -7.97 8.33 -39.50
CA ARG A 706 -8.82 7.31 -38.86
C ARG A 706 -8.07 5.98 -38.76
N VAL A 707 -7.66 5.63 -37.54
CA VAL A 707 -7.11 4.31 -37.18
C VAL A 707 -8.24 3.28 -37.07
N ASN A 708 -7.98 2.03 -37.48
CA ASN A 708 -8.87 0.91 -37.18
C ASN A 708 -8.64 0.43 -35.75
N GLN A 709 -9.53 0.84 -34.84
CA GLN A 709 -9.46 0.51 -33.40
C GLN A 709 -9.31 -1.00 -33.14
N TYR A 710 -10.06 -1.86 -33.86
CA TYR A 710 -9.98 -3.31 -33.68
C TYR A 710 -8.60 -3.88 -34.04
N SER A 711 -7.97 -3.37 -35.12
CA SER A 711 -6.62 -3.79 -35.51
C SER A 711 -5.56 -3.31 -34.52
N TYR A 712 -5.71 -2.10 -33.99
CA TYR A 712 -4.84 -1.56 -32.94
C TYR A 712 -4.93 -2.40 -31.65
N GLU A 713 -6.15 -2.68 -31.19
CA GLU A 713 -6.42 -3.53 -30.01
C GLU A 713 -5.86 -4.95 -30.20
N GLN A 714 -5.97 -5.54 -31.40
CA GLN A 714 -5.35 -6.83 -31.70
C GLN A 714 -3.81 -6.80 -31.73
N ALA A 715 -3.20 -5.73 -32.23
CA ALA A 715 -1.74 -5.58 -32.22
C ALA A 715 -1.21 -5.46 -30.78
N LEU A 716 -1.88 -4.65 -29.95
CA LEU A 716 -1.54 -4.44 -28.55
C LEU A 716 -1.74 -5.71 -27.70
N ALA A 717 -2.84 -6.44 -27.90
CA ALA A 717 -3.07 -7.73 -27.25
C ALA A 717 -2.02 -8.79 -27.63
N ASN A 718 -1.57 -8.83 -28.90
CA ASN A 718 -0.52 -9.75 -29.32
C ASN A 718 0.87 -9.35 -28.80
N HIS A 719 1.18 -8.05 -28.73
CA HIS A 719 2.40 -7.54 -28.11
C HIS A 719 2.48 -7.98 -26.64
N ASN A 720 1.45 -7.67 -25.84
CA ASN A 720 1.42 -7.99 -24.41
C ASN A 720 1.57 -9.50 -24.15
N ARG A 721 0.81 -10.35 -24.87
CA ARG A 721 0.91 -11.81 -24.78
C ARG A 721 2.30 -12.35 -25.12
N LEU A 722 3.04 -11.70 -26.03
CA LEU A 722 4.42 -12.08 -26.38
C LEU A 722 5.42 -11.61 -25.31
N VAL A 723 5.21 -10.45 -24.70
CA VAL A 723 6.00 -9.95 -23.55
C VAL A 723 5.84 -10.88 -22.34
N GLU A 724 4.62 -11.31 -22.03
CA GLU A 724 4.34 -12.33 -21.00
C GLU A 724 5.12 -13.63 -21.26
N GLN A 725 5.08 -14.12 -22.51
CA GLN A 725 5.79 -15.34 -22.92
C GLN A 725 7.32 -15.19 -22.83
N TYR A 726 7.86 -14.02 -23.20
CA TYR A 726 9.28 -13.70 -23.07
C TYR A 726 9.71 -13.66 -21.60
N ASN A 727 8.97 -12.94 -20.74
CA ASN A 727 9.27 -12.82 -19.31
C ASN A 727 9.20 -14.17 -18.60
N ALA A 728 8.16 -14.98 -18.87
CA ALA A 728 8.02 -16.31 -18.31
C ALA A 728 9.14 -17.28 -18.77
N LEU A 729 9.65 -17.12 -20.00
CA LEU A 729 10.78 -17.89 -20.50
C LEU A 729 12.12 -17.43 -19.87
N LEU A 730 12.32 -16.12 -19.74
CA LEU A 730 13.52 -15.52 -19.15
C LEU A 730 13.71 -15.93 -17.68
N VAL A 731 12.63 -15.95 -16.88
CA VAL A 731 12.67 -16.45 -15.50
C VAL A 731 13.12 -17.93 -15.44
N ARG A 732 12.59 -18.79 -16.33
CA ARG A 732 13.00 -20.20 -16.41
C ARG A 732 14.45 -20.35 -16.86
N ARG A 733 14.89 -19.54 -17.83
CA ARG A 733 16.27 -19.50 -18.35
C ARG A 733 17.26 -19.12 -17.25
N ASN A 734 16.94 -18.11 -16.44
CA ASN A 734 17.78 -17.68 -15.33
C ASN A 734 17.83 -18.74 -14.22
N ALA A 735 16.72 -19.40 -13.90
CA ALA A 735 16.72 -20.54 -12.98
C ALA A 735 17.60 -21.72 -13.48
N LYS A 736 17.60 -21.98 -14.80
CA LYS A 736 18.48 -22.97 -15.43
C LYS A 736 19.95 -22.55 -15.41
N TYR A 737 20.24 -21.26 -15.60
CA TYR A 737 21.59 -20.71 -15.49
C TYR A 737 22.16 -20.84 -14.07
N SER A 738 21.36 -20.55 -13.03
CA SER A 738 21.77 -20.77 -11.63
C SER A 738 22.00 -22.26 -11.30
N GLN A 739 21.28 -23.19 -11.93
CA GLN A 739 21.55 -24.63 -11.82
C GLN A 739 22.86 -25.02 -12.52
N TYR A 740 23.19 -24.37 -13.65
CA TYR A 740 24.46 -24.58 -14.35
C TYR A 740 25.65 -24.10 -13.51
N GLU A 741 25.58 -22.91 -12.92
CA GLU A 741 26.61 -22.39 -12.01
C GLU A 741 26.86 -23.34 -10.82
N GLN A 742 25.79 -23.81 -10.16
CA GLN A 742 25.89 -24.77 -9.05
C GLN A 742 26.51 -26.12 -9.46
N GLU A 743 26.22 -26.63 -10.66
CA GLU A 743 26.86 -27.85 -11.17
C GLU A 743 28.32 -27.63 -11.57
N ILE A 744 28.67 -26.46 -12.12
CA ILE A 744 30.06 -26.09 -12.42
C ILE A 744 30.89 -25.99 -11.13
N ASP A 745 30.40 -25.30 -10.10
CA ASP A 745 31.08 -25.20 -8.81
C ASP A 745 31.21 -26.57 -8.11
N SER A 746 30.16 -27.39 -8.16
CA SER A 746 30.19 -28.78 -7.67
C SER A 746 31.23 -29.64 -8.40
N VAL A 747 31.31 -29.51 -9.73
CA VAL A 747 32.35 -30.18 -10.53
C VAL A 747 33.74 -29.64 -10.19
N ASN A 748 33.91 -28.34 -9.98
CA ASN A 748 35.18 -27.72 -9.61
C ASN A 748 35.66 -28.19 -8.23
N ASP A 749 34.81 -28.27 -7.20
CA ASP A 749 35.17 -28.88 -5.92
C ASP A 749 35.55 -30.35 -6.09
N MET A 750 34.72 -31.16 -6.77
CA MET A 750 35.02 -32.57 -6.97
C MET A 750 36.35 -32.80 -7.73
N VAL A 751 36.67 -31.96 -8.72
CA VAL A 751 37.96 -31.98 -9.42
C VAL A 751 39.11 -31.57 -8.50
N ASN A 752 38.95 -30.51 -7.71
CA ASN A 752 39.97 -30.07 -6.74
C ASN A 752 40.25 -31.15 -5.67
N ARG A 753 39.22 -31.86 -5.23
CA ARG A 753 39.32 -32.99 -4.29
C ARG A 753 40.02 -34.20 -4.91
N TYR A 754 39.64 -34.56 -6.14
CA TYR A 754 40.30 -35.61 -6.92
C TYR A 754 41.80 -35.30 -7.13
N ASN A 755 42.13 -34.05 -7.46
CA ASN A 755 43.51 -33.58 -7.63
C ASN A 755 44.33 -33.61 -6.32
N ARG A 756 43.69 -33.57 -5.15
CA ARG A 756 44.33 -33.79 -3.84
C ARG A 756 44.46 -35.27 -3.46
N GLY A 757 43.98 -36.19 -4.28
CA GLY A 757 44.02 -37.64 -4.02
C GLY A 757 42.87 -38.15 -3.14
N GLU A 758 41.85 -37.34 -2.86
CA GLU A 758 40.61 -37.81 -2.22
C GLU A 758 39.86 -38.76 -3.18
N ARG A 759 39.38 -39.91 -2.69
CA ARG A 759 38.77 -40.99 -3.49
C ARG A 759 37.26 -41.12 -3.28
#